data_AF-C0NBL3-F1
#
_entry.id   AF-C0NBL3-F1
#
_cell.length_a   1.000
_cell.length_b   1.000
_cell.length_c   1.000
_cell.angle_alpha   90.00
_cell.angle_beta   90.00
_cell.angle_gamma   90.00
#
_symmetry.space_group_name_H-M   'P 1'
#
loop_
_entity.id
_entity.type
_entity.pdbx_description
1 polymer ?
#
loop_
_entity_poly.entity_id
_entity_poly.type
_entity_poly.pdbx_seq_one_letter_code
_entity_poly.pdbx_strand_id
1 'polypeptide(L)'
;MPMSASTTPTQSPLPSSTLPTSVVSRFFSPISAIIHFSSDYISRGCSRLHLLSCINAAPSKTSGGDFAPSEVTSVFCKSVGIPVIVAMTGCFLLLCALCAPRGGKKDSHVLLGKQPSTSNSDGGSNDDMDVSVKEKDKALDVYGRSVSSRSAHLKRNGVHDTDPGLLKKHSANISYTTPIATYPSIRTFLYPHPHIEELPTEPSPLPLLVFIHGLGGSLTQFHPLLTSLVNVAPCFGIDLPGCGLSSFSPKSWAAYSVEALATLLAVAIDQYRDKERGQKIVLIAHSLGCSLSALIASSESPLMLSLQEHIIGLIAVCPPAGHPLEKTTESFRRLLYIPNPIFDLFRRWDRRGGPNSPSVMSFGSTSRITKPEEVTKILEYFNRDHGTLPIFPESQPARGGVGDENTPPDARPSLKGRVGRNLTNTVSPSGLSKPENTTSGGKKGIKAYIFPAPASHALLYDRHTCRTLSGLIQDFFPKYIDPRLSLGWQLQHLTTSKKWDVKNLEKWKAIDSVSDVMGDTFVAMKTLREVDEIHTPIPFAQKWKGRIYAVIDISHESPVYDPTQLEKSGIQYHKLPTVSKIPPTIDEVRDFVSLVVRLEEEISAISNALPDGALRPVLGVHCHYGFNRTGFFVVSYLIEKKGFSVQGAIDEFERCRPPGIKHEHFIDTLFVRYCVGLQRASTL
;
A
#
# COMPACT_ATOMS: atom_id res chain seq x y z
N MET A 1 45.40 -16.42 51.62
CA MET A 1 46.49 -17.39 51.31
C MET A 1 45.85 -18.60 50.63
N PRO A 2 46.44 -19.21 49.58
CA PRO A 2 47.72 -18.83 48.97
C PRO A 2 47.77 -18.88 47.42
N MET A 3 48.85 -18.28 46.90
CA MET A 3 49.69 -18.70 45.75
C MET A 3 49.08 -18.59 44.33
N SER A 4 49.78 -18.06 43.32
CA SER A 4 51.21 -17.86 43.15
C SER A 4 51.47 -16.79 42.09
N ALA A 5 52.31 -15.81 42.43
CA ALA A 5 52.99 -14.94 41.50
C ALA A 5 54.18 -15.70 40.89
N SER A 6 54.33 -15.68 39.57
CA SER A 6 55.60 -15.96 38.90
C SER A 6 56.04 -14.73 38.11
N THR A 7 57.22 -14.27 38.48
CA THR A 7 57.99 -13.14 37.98
C THR A 7 58.31 -13.17 36.48
N THR A 8 58.30 -11.96 35.93
CA THR A 8 58.92 -11.44 34.70
C THR A 8 60.24 -12.07 34.25
N PRO A 9 60.45 -12.13 32.92
CA PRO A 9 61.72 -11.81 32.30
C PRO A 9 61.63 -10.48 31.54
N THR A 10 62.50 -9.56 31.93
CA THR A 10 62.85 -8.32 31.24
C THR A 10 63.67 -8.63 29.97
N GLN A 11 63.22 -8.18 28.81
CA GLN A 11 64.08 -7.94 27.64
C GLN A 11 63.75 -6.57 27.01
N SER A 12 64.83 -5.86 26.71
CA SER A 12 64.98 -4.45 26.33
C SER A 12 64.52 -4.09 24.91
N PRO A 13 64.34 -2.79 24.60
CA PRO A 13 63.54 -2.31 23.47
C PRO A 13 64.37 -2.05 22.19
N LEU A 14 63.78 -2.31 21.02
CA LEU A 14 64.31 -2.02 19.68
C LEU A 14 63.13 -1.79 18.71
N PRO A 15 63.30 -1.02 17.61
CA PRO A 15 62.85 0.36 17.58
C PRO A 15 61.70 0.63 16.59
N SER A 16 61.08 1.79 16.77
CA SER A 16 60.16 2.44 15.83
C SER A 16 60.82 2.66 14.47
N SER A 17 60.38 1.95 13.43
CA SER A 17 60.66 2.29 12.04
C SER A 17 59.35 2.60 11.32
N THR A 18 59.24 3.85 10.90
CA THR A 18 58.24 4.41 9.99
C THR A 18 58.06 3.54 8.74
N LEU A 19 56.82 3.09 8.49
CA LEU A 19 56.46 2.35 7.28
C LEU A 19 56.49 3.29 6.06
N PRO A 20 57.14 2.90 4.95
CA PRO A 20 57.27 3.73 3.77
C PRO A 20 55.96 3.77 2.97
N THR A 21 55.50 4.98 2.71
CA THR A 21 54.57 5.31 1.64
C THR A 21 55.14 4.87 0.28
N SER A 22 54.24 4.50 -0.64
CA SER A 22 54.50 4.18 -2.06
C SER A 22 54.99 2.75 -2.41
N VAL A 23 54.13 1.75 -2.17
CA VAL A 23 54.06 0.54 -3.04
C VAL A 23 52.97 0.67 -4.10
N VAL A 24 52.04 1.63 -3.96
CA VAL A 24 50.93 1.86 -4.90
C VAL A 24 51.40 2.38 -6.27
N SER A 25 52.54 3.07 -6.35
CA SER A 25 53.05 3.63 -7.62
C SER A 25 53.62 2.58 -8.58
N ARG A 26 53.99 1.38 -8.11
CA ARG A 26 54.57 0.33 -8.98
C ARG A 26 53.54 -0.59 -9.63
N PHE A 27 52.28 -0.58 -9.20
CA PHE A 27 51.23 -1.42 -9.81
C PHE A 27 50.50 -0.76 -11.01
N PHE A 28 50.65 0.55 -11.22
CA PHE A 28 49.96 1.24 -12.32
C PHE A 28 50.75 1.30 -13.63
N SER A 29 52.04 0.95 -13.63
CA SER A 29 52.85 0.91 -14.86
C SER A 29 52.55 -0.29 -15.79
N PRO A 30 52.35 -1.53 -15.29
CA PRO A 30 52.07 -2.65 -16.20
C PRO A 30 50.65 -2.65 -16.78
N ILE A 31 49.66 -1.98 -16.15
CA ILE A 31 48.28 -1.94 -16.67
C ILE A 31 48.22 -1.12 -17.97
N SER A 32 48.92 0.02 -18.05
CA SER A 32 49.01 0.80 -19.28
C SER A 32 49.75 0.06 -20.39
N ALA A 33 50.84 -0.65 -20.04
CA ALA A 33 51.58 -1.48 -20.99
C ALA A 33 50.72 -2.64 -21.53
N ILE A 34 49.94 -3.31 -20.67
CA ILE A 34 49.05 -4.41 -21.09
C ILE A 34 47.91 -3.87 -21.97
N ILE A 35 47.35 -2.70 -21.69
CA ILE A 35 46.30 -2.07 -22.53
C ILE A 35 46.86 -1.73 -23.92
N HIS A 36 48.08 -1.19 -24.01
CA HIS A 36 48.70 -0.89 -25.31
C HIS A 36 49.12 -2.16 -26.05
N PHE A 37 49.70 -3.15 -25.38
CA PHE A 37 50.09 -4.42 -26.00
C PHE A 37 48.86 -5.22 -26.48
N SER A 38 47.76 -5.19 -25.74
CA SER A 38 46.51 -5.84 -26.14
C SER A 38 45.80 -5.08 -27.26
N SER A 39 45.87 -3.75 -27.30
CA SER A 39 45.34 -2.96 -28.41
C SER A 39 46.08 -3.25 -29.72
N ASP A 40 47.41 -3.31 -29.70
CA ASP A 40 48.22 -3.63 -30.89
C ASP A 40 48.08 -5.10 -31.32
N TYR A 41 47.98 -6.03 -30.37
CA TYR A 41 47.80 -7.45 -30.68
C TYR A 41 46.40 -7.74 -31.22
N ILE A 42 45.36 -7.07 -30.72
CA ILE A 42 43.99 -7.19 -31.24
C ILE A 42 43.88 -6.48 -32.60
N SER A 43 44.53 -5.33 -32.80
CA SER A 43 44.55 -4.65 -34.10
C SER A 43 45.24 -5.50 -35.18
N ARG A 44 46.38 -6.13 -34.84
CA ARG A 44 47.10 -7.05 -35.75
C ARG A 44 46.39 -8.39 -35.94
N GLY A 45 45.75 -8.92 -34.90
CA GLY A 45 45.00 -10.18 -34.94
C GLY A 45 43.68 -10.09 -35.73
N CYS A 46 42.96 -8.96 -35.58
CA CYS A 46 41.69 -8.74 -36.26
C CYS A 46 41.84 -8.46 -37.76
N SER A 47 43.04 -8.07 -38.23
CA SER A 47 43.31 -7.91 -39.67
C SER A 47 43.29 -9.25 -40.44
N ARG A 48 43.37 -10.40 -39.75
CA ARG A 48 43.29 -11.75 -40.37
C ARG A 48 41.92 -12.43 -40.24
N LEU A 49 40.97 -11.84 -39.52
CA LEU A 49 39.63 -12.40 -39.39
C LEU A 49 38.74 -11.79 -40.47
N HIS A 50 38.45 -12.59 -41.49
CA HIS A 50 37.58 -12.29 -42.64
C HIS A 50 36.12 -11.90 -42.27
N LEU A 51 35.81 -11.75 -40.98
CA LEU A 51 34.51 -11.36 -40.46
C LEU A 51 34.30 -9.83 -40.33
N LEU A 52 35.29 -9.00 -40.69
CA LEU A 52 35.20 -7.53 -40.60
C LEU A 52 35.05 -6.82 -41.96
N SER A 53 34.87 -7.54 -43.07
CA SER A 53 34.64 -6.90 -44.38
C SER A 53 33.36 -6.05 -44.43
N CYS A 54 32.40 -6.30 -43.54
CA CYS A 54 31.16 -5.53 -43.46
C CYS A 54 31.28 -4.20 -42.70
N ILE A 55 32.42 -3.90 -42.06
CA ILE A 55 32.60 -2.63 -41.32
C ILE A 55 33.36 -1.58 -42.12
N ASN A 56 34.15 -1.97 -43.13
CA ASN A 56 34.99 -1.04 -43.90
C ASN A 56 34.41 -0.64 -45.28
N ALA A 57 33.12 -0.85 -45.53
CA ALA A 57 32.49 -0.33 -46.73
C ALA A 57 32.34 1.20 -46.62
N ALA A 58 33.15 1.93 -47.40
CA ALA A 58 33.12 3.39 -47.46
C ALA A 58 31.76 3.90 -48.03
N PRO A 59 31.25 5.05 -47.56
CA PRO A 59 29.86 5.45 -47.77
C PRO A 59 29.67 6.18 -49.10
N SER A 60 28.68 5.76 -49.89
CA SER A 60 28.13 6.55 -50.99
C SER A 60 27.22 7.65 -50.43
N LYS A 61 27.55 8.91 -50.73
CA LYS A 61 26.78 10.11 -50.34
C LYS A 61 25.34 10.03 -50.86
N THR A 62 24.36 10.03 -49.96
CA THR A 62 22.97 10.37 -50.30
C THR A 62 22.54 11.61 -49.53
N SER A 63 21.93 12.54 -50.24
CA SER A 63 21.41 13.81 -49.74
C SER A 63 20.19 13.59 -48.84
N GLY A 64 20.28 14.02 -47.58
CA GLY A 64 19.17 14.02 -46.63
C GLY A 64 19.74 13.88 -45.22
N GLY A 65 19.63 14.95 -44.44
CA GLY A 65 20.29 15.12 -43.13
C GLY A 65 19.72 14.28 -41.98
N ASP A 66 19.46 12.99 -42.22
CA ASP A 66 19.08 12.03 -41.17
C ASP A 66 20.22 11.03 -40.95
N PHE A 67 20.75 10.99 -39.72
CA PHE A 67 21.82 10.08 -39.32
C PHE A 67 21.44 8.64 -39.63
N ALA A 68 22.23 7.97 -40.46
CA ALA A 68 21.96 6.60 -40.87
C ALA A 68 22.04 5.64 -39.65
N PRO A 69 21.15 4.63 -39.54
CA PRO A 69 21.12 3.69 -38.42
C PRO A 69 22.43 2.91 -38.21
N SER A 70 23.29 2.85 -39.24
CA SER A 70 24.64 2.27 -39.16
C SER A 70 25.62 3.10 -38.33
N GLU A 71 25.49 4.44 -38.29
CA GLU A 71 26.36 5.29 -37.49
C GLU A 71 26.05 5.16 -36.00
N VAL A 72 24.76 5.14 -35.63
CA VAL A 72 24.33 5.02 -34.22
C VAL A 72 24.68 3.64 -33.65
N THR A 73 24.52 2.58 -34.42
CA THR A 73 24.93 1.23 -34.01
C THR A 73 26.45 1.10 -33.88
N SER A 74 27.23 1.71 -34.78
CA SER A 74 28.69 1.73 -34.72
C SER A 74 29.21 2.50 -33.49
N VAL A 75 28.65 3.69 -33.21
CA VAL A 75 29.03 4.49 -32.04
C VAL A 75 28.65 3.76 -30.76
N PHE A 76 27.43 3.22 -30.65
CA PHE A 76 27.00 2.50 -29.43
C PHE A 76 27.81 1.23 -29.17
N CYS A 77 28.12 0.47 -30.22
CA CYS A 77 28.99 -0.69 -30.11
C CYS A 77 30.38 -0.29 -29.59
N LYS A 78 30.94 0.84 -30.07
CA LYS A 78 32.24 1.35 -29.62
C LYS A 78 32.22 1.94 -28.21
N SER A 79 31.21 2.71 -27.83
CA SER A 79 31.19 3.49 -26.57
C SER A 79 30.52 2.79 -25.39
N VAL A 80 29.66 1.79 -25.62
CA VAL A 80 28.96 1.05 -24.54
C VAL A 80 29.13 -0.45 -24.69
N GLY A 81 28.93 -0.99 -25.90
CA GLY A 81 29.04 -2.43 -26.16
C GLY A 81 30.41 -3.01 -25.82
N ILE A 82 31.48 -2.44 -26.40
CA ILE A 82 32.86 -2.88 -26.18
C ILE A 82 33.26 -2.72 -24.70
N PRO A 83 33.07 -1.57 -24.02
CA PRO A 83 33.41 -1.45 -22.60
C PRO A 83 32.66 -2.42 -21.69
N VAL A 84 31.37 -2.68 -21.94
CA VAL A 84 30.59 -3.66 -21.15
C VAL A 84 31.09 -5.07 -21.42
N ILE A 85 31.34 -5.45 -22.68
CA ILE A 85 31.88 -6.77 -23.01
C ILE A 85 33.27 -6.95 -22.41
N VAL A 86 34.13 -5.92 -22.47
CA VAL A 86 35.48 -5.91 -21.88
C VAL A 86 35.42 -5.98 -20.35
N ALA A 87 34.50 -5.26 -19.71
CA ALA A 87 34.29 -5.36 -18.26
C ALA A 87 33.75 -6.75 -17.86
N MET A 88 32.83 -7.32 -18.65
CA MET A 88 32.28 -8.65 -18.38
C MET A 88 33.30 -9.76 -18.62
N THR A 89 34.09 -9.69 -19.69
CA THR A 89 35.20 -10.63 -19.93
C THR A 89 36.33 -10.43 -18.93
N GLY A 90 36.65 -9.19 -18.57
CA GLY A 90 37.61 -8.86 -17.51
C GLY A 90 37.19 -9.44 -16.16
N CYS A 91 35.93 -9.26 -15.75
CA CYS A 91 35.38 -9.87 -14.55
C CYS A 91 35.33 -11.40 -14.63
N PHE A 92 34.99 -11.97 -15.80
CA PHE A 92 34.99 -13.42 -16.00
C PHE A 92 36.40 -14.01 -15.92
N LEU A 93 37.40 -13.35 -16.52
CA LEU A 93 38.80 -13.76 -16.45
C LEU A 93 39.38 -13.57 -15.04
N LEU A 94 39.02 -12.50 -14.33
CA LEU A 94 39.34 -12.31 -12.91
C LEU A 94 38.71 -13.41 -12.05
N LEU A 95 37.44 -13.76 -12.29
CA LEU A 95 36.78 -14.88 -11.61
C LEU A 95 37.46 -16.21 -11.95
N CYS A 96 37.86 -16.46 -13.20
CA CYS A 96 38.61 -17.65 -13.58
C CYS A 96 40.01 -17.69 -12.95
N ALA A 97 40.67 -16.54 -12.80
CA ALA A 97 41.97 -16.44 -12.14
C ALA A 97 41.87 -16.61 -10.62
N LEU A 98 40.82 -16.07 -9.99
CA LEU A 98 40.53 -16.25 -8.57
C LEU A 98 40.01 -17.64 -8.24
N CYS A 99 39.34 -18.30 -9.20
CA CYS A 99 38.86 -19.67 -9.10
C CYS A 99 39.85 -20.71 -9.69
N ALA A 100 41.09 -20.31 -10.03
CA ALA A 100 42.11 -21.27 -10.43
C ALA A 100 42.41 -22.22 -9.25
N PRO A 101 42.26 -23.55 -9.41
CA PRO A 101 42.07 -24.44 -8.27
C PRO A 101 43.38 -24.64 -7.50
N ARG A 102 43.41 -24.20 -6.24
CA ARG A 102 44.30 -24.81 -5.24
C ARG A 102 43.80 -26.24 -5.02
N GLY A 103 44.57 -27.20 -5.51
CA GLY A 103 44.25 -28.62 -5.46
C GLY A 103 44.03 -29.13 -4.04
N GLY A 104 43.12 -30.10 -3.90
CA GLY A 104 42.95 -30.80 -2.63
C GLY A 104 41.64 -31.57 -2.49
N LYS A 105 41.64 -32.78 -3.06
CA LYS A 105 40.87 -33.98 -2.69
C LYS A 105 39.33 -33.98 -2.85
N LYS A 106 38.95 -34.91 -3.74
CA LYS A 106 37.66 -35.58 -3.93
C LYS A 106 37.04 -36.00 -2.61
N ASP A 107 35.74 -35.76 -2.45
CA ASP A 107 34.81 -36.74 -1.91
C ASP A 107 33.39 -36.52 -2.46
N SER A 108 32.69 -37.63 -2.53
CA SER A 108 31.65 -38.01 -3.47
C SER A 108 30.22 -37.55 -3.12
N HIS A 109 29.45 -37.40 -4.22
CA HIS A 109 28.00 -37.29 -4.34
C HIS A 109 27.17 -37.91 -3.19
N VAL A 110 26.28 -37.09 -2.61
CA VAL A 110 25.07 -37.56 -1.93
C VAL A 110 23.85 -36.98 -2.65
N LEU A 111 23.06 -37.89 -3.23
CA LEU A 111 21.79 -37.65 -3.89
C LEU A 111 20.74 -37.19 -2.86
N LEU A 112 20.16 -36.01 -3.08
CA LEU A 112 19.00 -35.54 -2.32
C LEU A 112 17.77 -36.38 -2.68
N GLY A 113 17.24 -37.08 -1.68
CA GLY A 113 16.03 -37.88 -1.75
C GLY A 113 14.76 -37.04 -1.92
N LYS A 114 13.89 -37.53 -2.80
CA LYS A 114 12.46 -37.20 -2.87
C LYS A 114 11.76 -37.64 -1.58
N GLN A 115 10.90 -36.78 -1.04
CA GLN A 115 9.85 -37.13 -0.07
C GLN A 115 8.51 -36.51 -0.53
N PRO A 116 7.37 -37.13 -0.17
CA PRO A 116 6.26 -37.32 -1.08
C PRO A 116 5.04 -36.42 -0.85
N SER A 117 4.25 -36.32 -1.92
CA SER A 117 2.95 -35.69 -2.02
C SER A 117 1.90 -36.36 -1.11
N THR A 118 1.37 -35.61 -0.14
CA THR A 118 0.14 -35.93 0.56
C THR A 118 -1.01 -35.13 -0.03
N SER A 119 -1.90 -35.83 -0.73
CA SER A 119 -3.20 -35.35 -1.18
C SER A 119 -4.18 -35.32 -0.01
N ASN A 120 -4.52 -34.15 0.50
CA ASN A 120 -5.72 -33.97 1.31
C ASN A 120 -6.83 -33.42 0.42
N SER A 121 -7.77 -34.30 0.12
CA SER A 121 -9.10 -34.00 -0.38
C SER A 121 -9.98 -33.58 0.80
N ASP A 122 -10.20 -32.27 0.96
CA ASP A 122 -11.26 -31.76 1.83
C ASP A 122 -12.44 -31.29 0.98
N GLY A 123 -13.60 -31.79 1.38
CA GLY A 123 -14.85 -31.75 0.63
C GLY A 123 -15.63 -30.44 0.73
N GLY A 124 -16.45 -30.25 -0.29
CA GLY A 124 -17.88 -29.94 -0.16
C GLY A 124 -18.30 -28.62 0.48
N SER A 125 -18.84 -27.73 -0.35
CA SER A 125 -20.15 -27.13 -0.08
C SER A 125 -20.85 -26.91 -1.41
N ASN A 126 -21.92 -27.68 -1.63
CA ASN A 126 -22.83 -27.58 -2.76
C ASN A 126 -23.85 -26.47 -2.47
N ASP A 127 -23.79 -25.38 -3.22
CA ASP A 127 -24.89 -24.42 -3.35
C ASP A 127 -25.16 -24.19 -4.84
N ASP A 128 -25.51 -25.26 -5.56
CA ASP A 128 -26.04 -25.16 -6.92
C ASP A 128 -27.57 -25.29 -6.82
N MET A 129 -28.27 -24.16 -6.84
CA MET A 129 -29.70 -24.13 -7.12
C MET A 129 -29.96 -24.78 -8.48
N ASP A 130 -30.89 -25.73 -8.48
CA ASP A 130 -31.33 -26.52 -9.63
C ASP A 130 -32.06 -25.63 -10.65
N VAL A 131 -31.35 -25.19 -11.69
CA VAL A 131 -31.96 -24.62 -12.91
C VAL A 131 -31.46 -25.40 -14.11
N SER A 132 -32.40 -25.84 -14.94
CA SER A 132 -32.20 -26.84 -15.99
C SER A 132 -31.11 -26.47 -17.00
N VAL A 133 -30.41 -27.50 -17.49
CA VAL A 133 -29.22 -27.46 -18.36
C VAL A 133 -29.39 -26.61 -19.64
N LYS A 134 -30.62 -26.34 -20.11
CA LYS A 134 -30.87 -25.58 -21.35
C LYS A 134 -30.70 -24.05 -21.22
N GLU A 135 -30.68 -23.49 -20.02
CA GLU A 135 -30.48 -22.03 -19.83
C GLU A 135 -29.00 -21.63 -19.62
N LYS A 136 -28.11 -22.58 -19.28
CA LYS A 136 -26.68 -22.30 -19.08
C LYS A 136 -25.94 -21.89 -20.35
N ASP A 137 -26.41 -22.28 -21.54
CA ASP A 137 -25.74 -21.93 -22.80
C ASP A 137 -25.94 -20.47 -23.24
N LYS A 138 -26.93 -19.77 -22.68
CA LYS A 138 -27.18 -18.35 -22.97
C LYS A 138 -26.61 -17.38 -21.95
N ALA A 139 -26.25 -17.85 -20.74
CA ALA A 139 -25.70 -16.98 -19.71
C ALA A 139 -24.29 -16.51 -20.13
N LEU A 140 -24.10 -15.19 -20.16
CA LEU A 140 -22.79 -14.58 -20.36
C LEU A 140 -22.19 -14.23 -18.99
N ASP A 141 -20.88 -14.43 -18.82
CA ASP A 141 -20.13 -13.92 -17.68
C ASP A 141 -20.01 -12.38 -17.76
N VAL A 142 -19.44 -11.78 -16.73
CA VAL A 142 -19.27 -10.31 -16.65
C VAL A 142 -18.35 -9.76 -17.75
N TYR A 143 -17.67 -10.63 -18.51
CA TYR A 143 -16.84 -10.27 -19.66
C TYR A 143 -17.54 -10.49 -21.01
N GLY A 144 -18.82 -10.87 -21.01
CA GLY A 144 -19.58 -11.16 -22.22
C GLY A 144 -19.28 -12.52 -22.85
N ARG A 145 -18.82 -13.52 -22.08
CA ARG A 145 -18.49 -14.89 -22.56
C ARG A 145 -19.50 -15.91 -22.07
N SER A 146 -19.82 -16.94 -22.85
CA SER A 146 -20.69 -18.03 -22.37
C SER A 146 -20.16 -18.69 -21.08
N VAL A 147 -21.02 -18.82 -20.07
CA VAL A 147 -20.71 -19.43 -18.75
C VAL A 147 -20.22 -20.87 -18.88
N SER A 148 -20.55 -21.58 -19.97
CA SER A 148 -20.06 -22.94 -20.23
C SER A 148 -18.59 -22.99 -20.73
N SER A 149 -18.00 -21.84 -21.10
CA SER A 149 -16.59 -21.74 -21.48
C SER A 149 -15.67 -21.76 -20.25
N ARG A 150 -15.61 -22.90 -19.55
CA ARG A 150 -14.55 -23.17 -18.56
C ARG A 150 -13.14 -23.20 -19.19
N SER A 151 -13.03 -23.19 -20.52
CA SER A 151 -11.78 -23.40 -21.27
C SER A 151 -11.02 -22.11 -21.65
N ALA A 152 -11.48 -20.93 -21.26
CA ALA A 152 -10.77 -19.66 -21.50
C ALA A 152 -10.42 -18.87 -20.23
N HIS A 153 -10.32 -19.57 -19.09
CA HIS A 153 -9.51 -19.09 -17.97
C HIS A 153 -8.10 -18.82 -18.52
N LEU A 154 -7.43 -17.74 -18.08
CA LEU A 154 -6.09 -17.32 -18.53
C LEU A 154 -5.24 -18.53 -18.98
N LYS A 155 -4.68 -18.51 -20.20
CA LYS A 155 -3.67 -19.52 -20.63
C LYS A 155 -2.51 -19.47 -19.63
N ARG A 156 -2.53 -20.35 -18.63
CA ARG A 156 -1.58 -20.37 -17.52
C ARG A 156 -0.64 -21.54 -17.73
N ASN A 157 0.62 -21.23 -18.01
CA ASN A 157 1.68 -22.24 -17.99
C ASN A 157 1.90 -22.63 -16.53
N GLY A 158 1.50 -23.86 -16.19
CA GLY A 158 1.74 -24.46 -14.87
C GLY A 158 3.21 -24.36 -14.49
N VAL A 159 3.45 -24.14 -13.19
CA VAL A 159 4.73 -24.03 -12.45
C VAL A 159 5.16 -22.60 -12.03
N HIS A 160 4.72 -21.51 -12.68
CA HIS A 160 5.08 -20.13 -12.27
C HIS A 160 3.90 -19.16 -12.06
N ASP A 161 2.71 -19.67 -11.75
CA ASP A 161 1.51 -18.85 -11.54
C ASP A 161 1.50 -18.15 -10.17
N THR A 162 2.23 -17.04 -10.07
CA THR A 162 2.38 -16.20 -8.87
C THR A 162 1.24 -15.19 -8.67
N ASP A 163 0.18 -15.25 -9.46
CA ASP A 163 -0.90 -14.26 -9.41
C ASP A 163 -1.76 -14.42 -8.12
N PRO A 164 -2.17 -13.34 -7.44
CA PRO A 164 -3.04 -13.44 -6.27
C PRO A 164 -4.41 -14.06 -6.58
N GLY A 165 -4.98 -14.79 -5.61
CA GLY A 165 -6.24 -15.52 -5.79
C GLY A 165 -7.43 -14.64 -6.24
N LEU A 166 -7.51 -13.41 -5.72
CA LEU A 166 -8.54 -12.44 -6.12
C LEU A 166 -8.43 -12.09 -7.61
N LEU A 167 -7.24 -11.73 -8.06
CA LEU A 167 -7.01 -11.40 -9.47
C LEU A 167 -7.18 -12.63 -10.36
N LYS A 168 -6.75 -13.81 -9.91
CA LYS A 168 -6.90 -15.07 -10.66
C LYS A 168 -8.35 -15.39 -11.00
N LYS A 169 -9.27 -15.20 -10.05
CA LYS A 169 -10.69 -15.52 -10.19
C LYS A 169 -11.44 -14.48 -11.02
N HIS A 170 -11.02 -13.22 -10.93
CA HIS A 170 -11.73 -12.07 -11.48
C HIS A 170 -10.91 -11.33 -12.56
N SER A 171 -10.03 -12.03 -13.28
CA SER A 171 -9.34 -11.46 -14.45
C SER A 171 -9.52 -12.35 -15.67
N ALA A 172 -9.57 -11.72 -16.83
CA ALA A 172 -9.63 -12.39 -18.11
C ALA A 172 -8.86 -11.60 -19.18
N ASN A 173 -8.30 -12.28 -20.19
CA ASN A 173 -7.66 -11.58 -21.31
C ASN A 173 -8.70 -11.22 -22.37
N ILE A 174 -8.83 -9.92 -22.67
CA ILE A 174 -9.82 -9.33 -23.58
C ILE A 174 -9.09 -8.62 -24.72
N SER A 175 -9.69 -8.63 -25.90
CA SER A 175 -9.20 -7.84 -27.04
C SER A 175 -9.89 -6.48 -27.05
N TYR A 176 -9.12 -5.40 -27.21
CA TYR A 176 -9.65 -4.05 -27.35
C TYR A 176 -9.22 -3.45 -28.68
N THR A 177 -10.17 -2.86 -29.39
CA THR A 177 -9.89 -2.09 -30.61
C THR A 177 -10.08 -0.62 -30.31
N THR A 178 -9.04 0.16 -30.52
CA THR A 178 -9.04 1.62 -30.40
C THR A 178 -8.89 2.25 -31.79
N PRO A 179 -9.16 3.56 -31.95
CA PRO A 179 -8.89 4.26 -33.22
C PRO A 179 -7.42 4.18 -33.70
N ILE A 180 -6.49 3.92 -32.78
CA ILE A 180 -5.04 3.90 -33.05
C ILE A 180 -4.55 2.49 -33.37
N ALA A 181 -5.02 1.50 -32.61
CA ALA A 181 -4.55 0.12 -32.66
C ALA A 181 -5.54 -0.88 -32.08
N THR A 182 -5.44 -2.13 -32.53
CA THR A 182 -6.08 -3.28 -31.90
C THR A 182 -5.10 -4.01 -31.01
N TYR A 183 -5.45 -4.15 -29.74
CA TYR A 183 -4.72 -4.88 -28.71
C TYR A 183 -5.40 -6.23 -28.50
N PRO A 184 -4.82 -7.34 -28.98
CA PRO A 184 -5.52 -8.62 -29.08
C PRO A 184 -5.70 -9.34 -27.73
N SER A 185 -4.89 -9.02 -26.73
CA SER A 185 -4.92 -9.71 -25.44
C SER A 185 -4.39 -8.80 -24.34
N ILE A 186 -5.33 -8.18 -23.65
CA ILE A 186 -5.13 -7.31 -22.49
C ILE A 186 -5.76 -7.98 -21.28
N ARG A 187 -5.01 -8.18 -20.20
CA ARG A 187 -5.58 -8.66 -18.95
C ARG A 187 -6.48 -7.59 -18.38
N THR A 188 -7.74 -7.94 -18.22
CA THR A 188 -8.81 -7.12 -17.67
C THR A 188 -9.30 -7.73 -16.38
N PHE A 189 -9.28 -6.96 -15.31
CA PHE A 189 -9.82 -7.31 -14.00
C PHE A 189 -11.13 -6.57 -13.78
N LEU A 190 -12.15 -7.29 -13.31
CA LEU A 190 -13.43 -6.73 -12.91
C LEU A 190 -13.98 -7.50 -11.73
N TYR A 191 -14.23 -6.77 -10.64
CA TYR A 191 -14.84 -7.29 -9.43
C TYR A 191 -16.10 -6.48 -9.12
N PRO A 192 -17.31 -7.05 -9.30
CA PRO A 192 -18.54 -6.39 -8.87
C PRO A 192 -18.59 -6.31 -7.35
N HIS A 193 -19.16 -5.23 -6.81
CA HIS A 193 -19.33 -5.11 -5.37
C HIS A 193 -20.29 -6.19 -4.84
N PRO A 194 -19.97 -6.94 -3.76
CA PRO A 194 -20.75 -8.12 -3.35
C PRO A 194 -22.22 -7.81 -3.01
N HIS A 195 -22.48 -6.60 -2.49
CA HIS A 195 -23.82 -6.13 -2.11
C HIS A 195 -24.30 -5.00 -3.02
N ILE A 196 -23.87 -4.95 -4.28
CA ILE A 196 -24.18 -3.82 -5.19
C ILE A 196 -25.69 -3.59 -5.37
N GLU A 197 -26.49 -4.66 -5.34
CA GLU A 197 -27.95 -4.62 -5.52
C GLU A 197 -28.68 -4.18 -4.23
N GLU A 198 -28.09 -4.41 -3.06
CA GLU A 198 -28.66 -4.06 -1.76
C GLU A 198 -28.36 -2.61 -1.34
N LEU A 199 -27.47 -1.93 -2.05
CA LEU A 199 -27.06 -0.56 -1.73
C LEU A 199 -27.86 0.47 -2.56
N PRO A 200 -28.11 1.67 -2.01
CA PRO A 200 -28.88 2.70 -2.72
C PRO A 200 -28.23 3.11 -4.04
N THR A 201 -29.05 3.16 -5.10
CA THR A 201 -28.61 3.38 -6.48
C THR A 201 -28.91 4.78 -7.00
N GLU A 202 -29.52 5.64 -6.19
CA GLU A 202 -29.75 7.04 -6.49
C GLU A 202 -28.63 7.94 -5.89
N PRO A 203 -28.17 9.00 -6.59
CA PRO A 203 -28.62 9.42 -7.94
C PRO A 203 -28.02 8.57 -9.08
N SER A 204 -26.93 7.84 -8.81
CA SER A 204 -26.30 6.90 -9.73
C SER A 204 -25.80 5.68 -8.95
N PRO A 205 -25.49 4.54 -9.62
CA PRO A 205 -24.85 3.40 -8.96
C PRO A 205 -23.56 3.80 -8.26
N LEU A 206 -23.07 2.90 -7.38
CA LEU A 206 -21.78 3.09 -6.73
C LEU A 206 -20.68 3.36 -7.77
N PRO A 207 -19.81 4.36 -7.53
CA PRO A 207 -18.72 4.66 -8.45
C PRO A 207 -17.81 3.47 -8.74
N LEU A 208 -17.37 3.33 -9.98
CA LEU A 208 -16.39 2.33 -10.41
C LEU A 208 -14.98 2.80 -10.05
N LEU A 209 -14.28 2.02 -9.22
CA LEU A 209 -12.88 2.27 -8.87
C LEU A 209 -11.97 1.68 -9.95
N VAL A 210 -11.22 2.52 -10.65
CA VAL A 210 -10.37 2.11 -11.78
C VAL A 210 -8.90 2.15 -11.38
N PHE A 211 -8.23 1.00 -11.37
CA PHE A 211 -6.83 0.85 -10.98
C PHE A 211 -5.91 0.89 -12.20
N ILE A 212 -4.96 1.83 -12.19
CA ILE A 212 -4.07 2.10 -13.33
C ILE A 212 -2.61 2.06 -12.85
N HIS A 213 -1.88 1.03 -13.29
CA HIS A 213 -0.50 0.82 -12.87
C HIS A 213 0.49 1.71 -13.64
N GLY A 214 1.70 1.85 -13.08
CA GLY A 214 2.80 2.60 -13.69
C GLY A 214 3.61 1.81 -14.73
N LEU A 215 4.67 2.42 -15.25
CA LEU A 215 5.56 1.80 -16.24
C LEU A 215 6.17 0.49 -15.71
N GLY A 216 6.03 -0.60 -16.46
CA GLY A 216 6.52 -1.94 -16.08
C GLY A 216 5.80 -2.55 -14.88
N GLY A 217 4.71 -1.93 -14.41
CA GLY A 217 3.86 -2.42 -13.34
C GLY A 217 2.85 -3.47 -13.81
N SER A 218 1.95 -3.83 -12.91
CA SER A 218 0.81 -4.71 -13.16
C SER A 218 -0.22 -4.57 -12.06
N LEU A 219 -1.45 -5.02 -12.31
CA LEU A 219 -2.54 -5.01 -11.35
C LEU A 219 -2.21 -5.76 -10.05
N THR A 220 -1.27 -6.71 -10.09
CA THR A 220 -0.76 -7.40 -8.89
C THR A 220 -0.18 -6.45 -7.84
N GLN A 221 0.37 -5.30 -8.25
CA GLN A 221 0.90 -4.29 -7.33
C GLN A 221 -0.21 -3.66 -6.47
N PHE A 222 -1.45 -3.65 -6.96
CA PHE A 222 -2.61 -3.16 -6.22
C PHE A 222 -3.27 -4.23 -5.36
N HIS A 223 -2.81 -5.50 -5.38
CA HIS A 223 -3.49 -6.58 -4.66
C HIS A 223 -3.76 -6.28 -3.17
N PRO A 224 -2.80 -5.75 -2.37
CA PRO A 224 -3.07 -5.41 -0.98
C PRO A 224 -4.18 -4.35 -0.83
N LEU A 225 -4.25 -3.40 -1.76
CA LEU A 225 -5.26 -2.34 -1.79
C LEU A 225 -6.62 -2.88 -2.26
N LEU A 226 -6.61 -3.77 -3.25
CA LEU A 226 -7.82 -4.41 -3.77
C LEU A 226 -8.53 -5.23 -2.70
N THR A 227 -7.79 -5.94 -1.84
CA THR A 227 -8.38 -6.76 -0.75
C THR A 227 -9.33 -5.95 0.14
N SER A 228 -9.00 -4.69 0.44
CA SER A 228 -9.87 -3.82 1.22
C SER A 228 -10.93 -3.10 0.36
N LEU A 229 -10.54 -2.60 -0.83
CA LEU A 229 -11.41 -1.76 -1.66
C LEU A 229 -12.51 -2.50 -2.42
N VAL A 230 -12.37 -3.82 -2.67
CA VAL A 230 -13.44 -4.61 -3.31
C VAL A 230 -14.72 -4.69 -2.47
N ASN A 231 -14.60 -4.49 -1.15
CA ASN A 231 -15.74 -4.41 -0.23
C ASN A 231 -16.33 -2.99 -0.12
N VAL A 232 -15.75 -2.02 -0.83
CA VAL A 232 -16.17 -0.61 -0.80
C VAL A 232 -16.92 -0.23 -2.07
N ALA A 233 -16.44 -0.68 -3.22
CA ALA A 233 -17.04 -0.37 -4.51
C ALA A 233 -16.64 -1.39 -5.59
N PRO A 234 -17.37 -1.42 -6.73
CA PRO A 234 -16.93 -2.20 -7.88
C PRO A 234 -15.54 -1.73 -8.32
N CYS A 235 -14.66 -2.70 -8.58
CA CYS A 235 -13.27 -2.46 -8.91
C CYS A 235 -12.94 -2.96 -10.33
N PHE A 236 -12.25 -2.15 -11.11
CA PHE A 236 -11.86 -2.45 -12.48
C PHE A 236 -10.40 -2.07 -12.73
N GLY A 237 -9.71 -2.79 -13.60
CA GLY A 237 -8.38 -2.39 -14.04
C GLY A 237 -7.90 -3.21 -15.21
N ILE A 238 -6.88 -2.72 -15.91
CA ILE A 238 -6.21 -3.47 -16.97
C ILE A 238 -4.69 -3.49 -16.75
N ASP A 239 -4.03 -4.57 -17.18
CA ASP A 239 -2.59 -4.53 -17.41
C ASP A 239 -2.35 -3.87 -18.78
N LEU A 240 -1.55 -2.80 -18.84
CA LEU A 240 -1.16 -2.14 -20.08
C LEU A 240 -0.47 -3.12 -21.05
N PRO A 241 -0.52 -2.90 -22.38
CA PRO A 241 0.10 -3.80 -23.35
C PRO A 241 1.58 -4.03 -23.06
N GLY A 242 1.98 -5.30 -23.04
CA GLY A 242 3.34 -5.73 -22.66
C GLY A 242 3.67 -5.71 -21.16
N CYS A 243 2.71 -5.36 -20.31
CA CYS A 243 2.84 -5.38 -18.85
C CYS A 243 2.02 -6.54 -18.25
N GLY A 244 2.45 -7.02 -17.06
CA GLY A 244 1.76 -8.09 -16.34
C GLY A 244 1.45 -9.33 -17.19
N LEU A 245 0.15 -9.67 -17.32
CA LEU A 245 -0.32 -10.81 -18.13
C LEU A 245 -0.89 -10.38 -19.50
N SER A 246 -0.76 -9.10 -19.86
CA SER A 246 -1.11 -8.59 -21.19
C SER A 246 -0.05 -8.94 -22.22
N SER A 247 -0.49 -9.28 -23.42
CA SER A 247 0.43 -9.52 -24.54
C SER A 247 1.15 -8.24 -24.96
N PHE A 248 2.41 -8.35 -25.37
CA PHE A 248 3.13 -7.26 -26.02
C PHE A 248 2.76 -7.22 -27.52
N SER A 249 1.56 -6.75 -27.85
CA SER A 249 1.04 -6.65 -29.21
C SER A 249 0.00 -5.51 -29.33
N PRO A 250 -0.02 -4.73 -30.43
CA PRO A 250 0.79 -4.88 -31.65
C PRO A 250 2.25 -4.47 -31.42
N LYS A 251 3.13 -4.68 -32.41
CA LYS A 251 4.55 -4.27 -32.31
C LYS A 251 4.81 -2.84 -32.80
N SER A 252 3.78 -2.15 -33.29
CA SER A 252 3.90 -0.76 -33.75
C SER A 252 4.17 0.17 -32.58
N TRP A 253 5.18 1.03 -32.70
CA TRP A 253 5.53 2.02 -31.69
C TRP A 253 4.40 3.02 -31.40
N ALA A 254 3.58 3.33 -32.40
CA ALA A 254 2.45 4.25 -32.24
C ALA A 254 1.43 3.76 -31.18
N ALA A 255 1.30 2.44 -31.02
CA ALA A 255 0.41 1.82 -30.04
C ALA A 255 0.90 1.91 -28.58
N TYR A 256 2.11 2.44 -28.35
CA TYR A 256 2.69 2.61 -27.01
C TYR A 256 2.95 4.09 -26.67
N SER A 257 2.41 5.01 -27.47
CA SER A 257 2.37 6.43 -27.12
C SER A 257 1.50 6.66 -25.88
N VAL A 258 1.73 7.76 -25.15
CA VAL A 258 0.95 8.11 -23.96
C VAL A 258 -0.54 8.24 -24.32
N GLU A 259 -0.82 8.84 -25.47
CA GLU A 259 -2.15 9.02 -26.05
C GLU A 259 -2.80 7.69 -26.41
N ALA A 260 -2.05 6.74 -27.00
CA ALA A 260 -2.57 5.42 -27.33
C ALA A 260 -2.93 4.61 -26.09
N LEU A 261 -2.09 4.66 -25.05
CA LEU A 261 -2.34 3.98 -23.79
C LEU A 261 -3.54 4.59 -23.04
N ALA A 262 -3.63 5.93 -23.02
CA ALA A 262 -4.78 6.63 -22.46
C ALA A 262 -6.08 6.34 -23.23
N THR A 263 -6.03 6.27 -24.56
CA THR A 263 -7.16 5.89 -25.41
C THR A 263 -7.62 4.46 -25.12
N LEU A 264 -6.67 3.51 -24.99
CA LEU A 264 -6.97 2.13 -24.61
C LEU A 264 -7.66 2.07 -23.24
N LEU A 265 -7.13 2.77 -22.25
CA LEU A 265 -7.73 2.85 -20.92
C LEU A 265 -9.16 3.42 -21.00
N ALA A 266 -9.36 4.51 -21.72
CA ALA A 266 -10.67 5.13 -21.88
C ALA A 266 -11.69 4.16 -22.53
N VAL A 267 -11.32 3.50 -23.63
CA VAL A 267 -12.17 2.50 -24.29
C VAL A 267 -12.50 1.33 -23.36
N ALA A 268 -11.49 0.84 -22.63
CA ALA A 268 -11.68 -0.27 -21.71
C ALA A 268 -12.62 0.10 -20.55
N ILE A 269 -12.44 1.27 -19.93
CA ILE A 269 -13.33 1.75 -18.85
C ILE A 269 -14.74 1.97 -19.40
N ASP A 270 -14.87 2.53 -20.61
CA ASP A 270 -16.16 2.79 -21.24
C ASP A 270 -16.93 1.52 -21.53
N GLN A 271 -16.26 0.42 -21.87
CA GLN A 271 -16.91 -0.87 -22.08
C GLN A 271 -17.51 -1.48 -20.80
N TYR A 272 -16.92 -1.22 -19.62
CA TYR A 272 -17.29 -1.92 -18.37
C TYR A 272 -18.05 -1.06 -17.35
N ARG A 273 -18.10 0.26 -17.50
CA ARG A 273 -19.00 1.07 -16.66
C ARG A 273 -20.47 0.83 -17.04
N ASP A 274 -21.35 0.93 -16.06
CA ASP A 274 -22.80 0.95 -16.28
C ASP A 274 -23.23 2.31 -16.87
N LYS A 275 -23.25 2.38 -18.21
CA LYS A 275 -23.60 3.60 -18.96
C LYS A 275 -25.06 3.99 -18.81
N GLU A 276 -25.95 3.00 -18.79
CA GLU A 276 -27.40 3.21 -18.76
C GLU A 276 -27.81 3.93 -17.48
N ARG A 277 -27.15 3.59 -16.37
CA ARG A 277 -27.41 4.20 -15.06
C ARG A 277 -26.42 5.32 -14.71
N GLY A 278 -25.62 5.76 -15.68
CA GLY A 278 -24.69 6.89 -15.52
C GLY A 278 -23.65 6.69 -14.42
N GLN A 279 -23.11 5.48 -14.28
CA GLN A 279 -22.15 5.13 -13.23
C GLN A 279 -20.92 6.03 -13.30
N LYS A 280 -20.62 6.65 -12.15
CA LYS A 280 -19.46 7.53 -11.97
C LYS A 280 -18.18 6.71 -11.82
N ILE A 281 -17.04 7.37 -12.04
CA ILE A 281 -15.71 6.75 -12.06
C ILE A 281 -14.77 7.47 -11.11
N VAL A 282 -13.97 6.69 -10.39
CA VAL A 282 -12.86 7.19 -9.58
C VAL A 282 -11.58 6.51 -10.06
N LEU A 283 -10.60 7.31 -10.48
CA LEU A 283 -9.32 6.80 -10.96
C LEU A 283 -8.34 6.64 -9.79
N ILE A 284 -7.74 5.47 -9.63
CA ILE A 284 -6.68 5.17 -8.66
C ILE A 284 -5.44 4.78 -9.44
N ALA A 285 -4.48 5.69 -9.50
CA ALA A 285 -3.40 5.64 -10.46
C ALA A 285 -2.04 5.66 -9.77
N HIS A 286 -1.05 4.99 -10.37
CA HIS A 286 0.32 4.92 -9.85
C HIS A 286 1.34 5.36 -10.88
N SER A 287 2.24 6.26 -10.50
CA SER A 287 3.39 6.68 -11.31
C SER A 287 2.96 7.16 -12.71
N LEU A 288 3.44 6.52 -13.80
CA LEU A 288 2.98 6.80 -15.17
C LEU A 288 1.45 6.73 -15.30
N GLY A 289 0.80 5.84 -14.56
CA GLY A 289 -0.65 5.75 -14.51
C GLY A 289 -1.29 7.07 -14.10
N CYS A 290 -0.67 7.85 -13.22
CA CYS A 290 -1.16 9.17 -12.82
C CYS A 290 -1.21 10.15 -14.00
N SER A 291 -0.21 10.13 -14.88
CA SER A 291 -0.19 10.96 -16.09
C SER A 291 -1.26 10.52 -17.09
N LEU A 292 -1.46 9.20 -17.27
CA LEU A 292 -2.52 8.66 -18.11
C LEU A 292 -3.90 9.06 -17.56
N SER A 293 -4.10 8.94 -16.25
CA SER A 293 -5.35 9.33 -15.60
C SER A 293 -5.60 10.83 -15.65
N ALA A 294 -4.56 11.66 -15.47
CA ALA A 294 -4.66 13.11 -15.63
C ALA A 294 -5.05 13.49 -17.06
N LEU A 295 -4.47 12.82 -18.07
CA LEU A 295 -4.83 13.03 -19.46
C LEU A 295 -6.29 12.63 -19.74
N ILE A 296 -6.79 11.54 -19.16
CA ILE A 296 -8.20 11.13 -19.34
C ILE A 296 -9.18 12.05 -18.58
N ALA A 297 -8.77 12.57 -17.41
CA ALA A 297 -9.63 13.41 -16.57
C ALA A 297 -9.63 14.91 -16.96
N SER A 298 -8.61 15.37 -17.70
CA SER A 298 -8.44 16.78 -18.09
C SER A 298 -9.56 17.25 -19.03
N SER A 299 -10.05 18.48 -18.83
CA SER A 299 -10.99 19.15 -19.76
C SER A 299 -10.38 19.49 -21.10
N GLU A 300 -9.06 19.66 -21.14
CA GLU A 300 -8.30 19.95 -22.37
C GLU A 300 -7.93 18.68 -23.12
N SER A 301 -8.39 17.52 -22.65
CA SER A 301 -8.05 16.26 -23.28
C SER A 301 -8.72 16.13 -24.64
N PRO A 302 -7.99 15.81 -25.72
CA PRO A 302 -8.60 15.46 -26.99
C PRO A 302 -9.30 14.08 -26.94
N LEU A 303 -9.20 13.35 -25.82
CA LEU A 303 -9.69 12.00 -25.67
C LEU A 303 -11.14 11.97 -25.17
N MET A 304 -11.98 11.21 -25.87
CA MET A 304 -13.29 10.69 -25.45
C MET A 304 -14.03 11.50 -24.36
N LEU A 305 -14.48 12.70 -24.73
CA LEU A 305 -15.17 13.67 -23.85
C LEU A 305 -16.31 13.05 -23.01
N SER A 306 -17.00 12.02 -23.53
CA SER A 306 -18.10 11.34 -22.84
C SER A 306 -17.69 10.63 -21.55
N LEU A 307 -16.44 10.16 -21.44
CA LEU A 307 -15.94 9.50 -20.23
C LEU A 307 -15.59 10.51 -19.15
N GLN A 308 -15.06 11.67 -19.57
CA GLN A 308 -14.57 12.71 -18.69
C GLN A 308 -15.65 13.23 -17.74
N GLU A 309 -16.88 13.41 -18.24
CA GLU A 309 -18.04 13.87 -17.48
C GLU A 309 -18.48 12.92 -16.35
N HIS A 310 -17.97 11.69 -16.34
CA HIS A 310 -18.29 10.69 -15.32
C HIS A 310 -17.16 10.50 -14.31
N ILE A 311 -15.99 11.09 -14.55
CA ILE A 311 -14.87 11.04 -13.60
C ILE A 311 -15.13 12.06 -12.49
N ILE A 312 -15.33 11.55 -11.27
CA ILE A 312 -15.63 12.38 -10.09
C ILE A 312 -14.43 12.50 -9.14
N GLY A 313 -13.37 11.71 -9.34
CA GLY A 313 -12.18 11.75 -8.50
C GLY A 313 -10.96 11.09 -9.12
N LEU A 314 -9.79 11.58 -8.70
CA LEU A 314 -8.48 11.03 -9.04
C LEU A 314 -7.63 10.90 -7.77
N ILE A 315 -7.16 9.68 -7.51
CA ILE A 315 -6.16 9.37 -6.50
C ILE A 315 -4.87 9.05 -7.23
N ALA A 316 -3.87 9.91 -7.06
CA ALA A 316 -2.57 9.77 -7.72
C ALA A 316 -1.50 9.35 -6.70
N VAL A 317 -0.92 8.16 -6.90
CA VAL A 317 0.09 7.57 -6.03
C VAL A 317 1.47 7.67 -6.70
N CYS A 318 2.43 8.33 -6.06
CA CYS A 318 3.72 8.71 -6.67
C CYS A 318 3.60 9.46 -8.01
N PRO A 319 2.79 10.53 -8.11
CA PRO A 319 2.63 11.26 -9.36
C PRO A 319 3.92 11.98 -9.76
N PRO A 320 4.37 11.89 -11.02
CA PRO A 320 5.38 12.79 -11.57
C PRO A 320 4.76 14.17 -11.86
N ALA A 321 5.44 15.27 -11.52
CA ALA A 321 4.93 16.62 -11.76
C ALA A 321 5.16 17.11 -13.20
N GLY A 322 6.08 16.49 -13.94
CA GLY A 322 6.45 16.93 -15.28
C GLY A 322 7.14 15.87 -16.12
N HIS A 323 7.56 16.27 -17.31
CA HIS A 323 8.30 15.41 -18.22
C HIS A 323 9.70 15.11 -17.67
N PRO A 324 10.28 13.93 -17.97
CA PRO A 324 11.67 13.64 -17.60
C PRO A 324 12.62 14.67 -18.23
N LEU A 325 13.63 15.13 -17.48
CA LEU A 325 14.67 16.03 -18.02
C LEU A 325 15.25 15.47 -19.34
N GLU A 326 15.62 16.34 -20.27
CA GLU A 326 16.16 15.96 -21.59
C GLU A 326 17.26 14.89 -21.50
N LYS A 327 18.21 15.05 -20.55
CA LYS A 327 19.28 14.07 -20.29
C LYS A 327 18.76 12.68 -19.92
N THR A 328 17.67 12.60 -19.14
CA THR A 328 17.03 11.33 -18.79
C THR A 328 16.29 10.73 -19.98
N THR A 329 15.63 11.56 -20.79
CA THR A 329 14.96 11.15 -22.03
C THR A 329 15.95 10.62 -23.07
N GLU A 330 17.10 11.27 -23.24
CA GLU A 330 18.19 10.78 -24.09
C GLU A 330 18.72 9.42 -23.59
N SER A 331 18.89 9.27 -22.28
CA SER A 331 19.32 8.01 -21.68
C SER A 331 18.29 6.89 -21.94
N PHE A 332 17.00 7.18 -21.81
CA PHE A 332 15.94 6.21 -22.11
C PHE A 332 15.90 5.86 -23.60
N ARG A 333 16.05 6.82 -24.50
CA ARG A 333 16.13 6.56 -25.95
C ARG A 333 17.32 5.65 -26.27
N ARG A 334 18.50 5.94 -25.72
CA ARG A 334 19.70 5.08 -25.89
C ARG A 334 19.47 3.67 -25.37
N LEU A 335 18.76 3.51 -24.24
CA LEU A 335 18.41 2.21 -23.68
C LEU A 335 17.50 1.40 -24.62
N LEU A 336 16.56 2.04 -25.32
CA LEU A 336 15.67 1.38 -26.27
C LEU A 336 16.38 0.84 -27.52
N TYR A 337 17.55 1.39 -27.87
CA TYR A 337 18.37 0.89 -28.99
C TYR A 337 19.28 -0.28 -28.61
N ILE A 338 19.32 -0.70 -27.33
CA ILE A 338 20.11 -1.85 -26.92
C ILE A 338 19.49 -3.13 -27.51
N PRO A 339 20.27 -3.95 -28.24
CA PRO A 339 19.78 -5.24 -28.72
C PRO A 339 19.25 -6.13 -27.60
N ASN A 340 18.09 -6.77 -27.81
CA ASN A 340 17.44 -7.63 -26.81
C ASN A 340 18.37 -8.64 -26.12
N PRO A 341 19.27 -9.37 -26.81
CA PRO A 341 20.16 -10.33 -26.14
C PRO A 341 21.09 -9.69 -25.10
N ILE A 342 21.53 -8.45 -25.34
CA ILE A 342 22.39 -7.69 -24.44
C ILE A 342 21.56 -7.17 -23.26
N PHE A 343 20.38 -6.62 -23.55
CA PHE A 343 19.45 -6.16 -22.52
C PHE A 343 19.03 -7.30 -21.58
N ASP A 344 18.72 -8.48 -22.12
CA ASP A 344 18.38 -9.67 -21.35
C ASP A 344 19.56 -10.20 -20.53
N LEU A 345 20.79 -10.08 -21.03
CA LEU A 345 21.99 -10.42 -20.26
C LEU A 345 22.16 -9.47 -19.06
N PHE A 346 21.98 -8.16 -19.27
CA PHE A 346 21.97 -7.18 -18.19
C PHE A 346 20.87 -7.47 -17.16
N ARG A 347 19.65 -7.78 -17.61
CA ARG A 347 18.55 -8.16 -16.71
C ARG A 347 18.85 -9.42 -15.92
N ARG A 348 19.45 -10.44 -16.54
CA ARG A 348 19.90 -11.66 -15.85
C ARG A 348 20.96 -11.36 -14.80
N TRP A 349 21.86 -10.42 -15.08
CA TRP A 349 22.87 -9.98 -14.13
C TRP A 349 22.24 -9.26 -12.94
N ASP A 350 21.38 -8.26 -13.16
CA ASP A 350 20.69 -7.52 -12.08
C ASP A 350 19.87 -8.46 -11.19
N ARG A 351 19.14 -9.41 -11.78
CA ARG A 351 18.33 -10.41 -11.05
C ARG A 351 19.13 -11.30 -10.09
N ARG A 352 20.47 -11.41 -10.20
CA ARG A 352 21.29 -12.19 -9.26
C ARG A 352 21.24 -11.63 -7.83
N GLY A 353 20.98 -10.33 -7.68
CA GLY A 353 20.79 -9.73 -6.36
C GLY A 353 19.49 -10.17 -5.67
N GLY A 354 18.57 -10.81 -6.39
CA GLY A 354 17.26 -11.21 -5.88
C GLY A 354 16.51 -10.01 -5.27
N PRO A 355 16.02 -10.09 -4.02
CA PRO A 355 15.35 -8.98 -3.35
C PRO A 355 16.29 -7.81 -3.02
N ASN A 356 17.61 -8.03 -3.04
CA ASN A 356 18.63 -7.02 -2.77
C ASN A 356 19.22 -6.44 -4.07
N SER A 357 18.62 -6.69 -5.24
CA SER A 357 19.15 -6.11 -6.47
C SER A 357 19.05 -4.57 -6.46
N PRO A 358 19.97 -3.85 -7.11
CA PRO A 358 19.89 -2.40 -7.22
C PRO A 358 18.56 -1.91 -7.77
N SER A 359 18.00 -2.61 -8.77
CA SER A 359 16.68 -2.28 -9.32
C SER A 359 15.56 -2.42 -8.28
N VAL A 360 15.56 -3.49 -7.48
CA VAL A 360 14.55 -3.71 -6.44
C VAL A 360 14.70 -2.71 -5.30
N MET A 361 15.93 -2.45 -4.84
CA MET A 361 16.21 -1.48 -3.78
C MET A 361 15.90 -0.03 -4.20
N SER A 362 16.03 0.28 -5.49
CA SER A 362 15.63 1.57 -6.07
C SER A 362 14.11 1.76 -6.15
N PHE A 363 13.30 0.70 -6.05
CA PHE A 363 11.86 0.82 -5.85
C PHE A 363 11.49 0.94 -4.37
N GLY A 364 12.30 0.32 -3.50
CA GLY A 364 12.20 0.38 -2.03
C GLY A 364 12.79 1.66 -1.42
N SER A 365 13.28 1.57 -0.18
CA SER A 365 13.66 2.69 0.71
C SER A 365 14.61 3.76 0.15
N THR A 366 15.30 3.49 -0.96
CA THR A 366 16.22 4.42 -1.62
C THR A 366 15.67 5.01 -2.92
N SER A 367 14.35 5.00 -3.10
CA SER A 367 13.69 5.43 -4.33
C SER A 367 14.10 6.83 -4.79
N ARG A 368 14.79 6.87 -5.95
CA ARG A 368 15.13 8.10 -6.68
C ARG A 368 14.11 8.47 -7.75
N ILE A 369 13.06 7.67 -7.91
CA ILE A 369 12.15 7.73 -9.06
C ILE A 369 11.21 8.92 -8.93
N THR A 370 10.38 8.93 -7.88
CA THR A 370 9.50 10.06 -7.55
C THR A 370 9.93 10.59 -6.19
N LYS A 371 10.40 11.84 -6.15
CA LYS A 371 10.78 12.50 -4.91
C LYS A 371 9.58 13.22 -4.28
N PRO A 372 9.57 13.45 -2.96
CA PRO A 372 8.52 14.22 -2.29
C PRO A 372 8.28 15.61 -2.92
N GLU A 373 9.33 16.25 -3.43
CA GLU A 373 9.23 17.57 -4.08
C GLU A 373 8.30 17.59 -5.31
N GLU A 374 8.05 16.45 -5.95
CA GLU A 374 7.11 16.36 -7.08
C GLU A 374 5.68 16.67 -6.61
N VAL A 375 5.29 16.22 -5.40
CA VAL A 375 3.98 16.54 -4.82
C VAL A 375 3.88 18.04 -4.58
N THR A 376 4.94 18.67 -4.06
CA THR A 376 4.99 20.12 -3.84
C THR A 376 4.81 20.89 -5.14
N LYS A 377 5.52 20.51 -6.21
CA LYS A 377 5.36 21.14 -7.54
C LYS A 377 3.94 21.02 -8.10
N ILE A 378 3.28 19.87 -7.90
CA ILE A 378 1.89 19.67 -8.33
C ILE A 378 0.96 20.61 -7.55
N LEU A 379 1.12 20.71 -6.23
CA LEU A 379 0.33 21.62 -5.42
C LEU A 379 0.57 23.09 -5.76
N GLU A 380 1.82 23.47 -6.07
CA GLU A 380 2.16 24.80 -6.56
C GLU A 380 1.45 25.10 -7.89
N TYR A 381 1.42 24.15 -8.82
CA TYR A 381 0.71 24.30 -10.10
C TYR A 381 -0.77 24.63 -9.88
N PHE A 382 -1.47 23.88 -9.02
CA PHE A 382 -2.88 24.16 -8.72
C PHE A 382 -3.11 25.43 -7.88
N ASN A 383 -2.10 25.90 -7.14
CA ASN A 383 -2.18 27.14 -6.36
C ASN A 383 -1.85 28.41 -7.12
N ARG A 384 -1.27 28.33 -8.34
CA ARG A 384 -0.96 29.53 -9.14
C ARG A 384 -2.18 30.42 -9.36
N ASP A 385 -3.38 29.84 -9.33
CA ASP A 385 -4.64 30.57 -9.47
C ASP A 385 -5.20 31.14 -8.15
N HIS A 386 -4.72 30.68 -6.98
CA HIS A 386 -5.31 30.98 -5.66
C HIS A 386 -4.40 31.74 -4.67
N GLY A 387 -3.16 32.08 -5.05
CA GLY A 387 -2.30 33.01 -4.29
C GLY A 387 -1.87 32.56 -2.89
N THR A 388 -2.12 31.29 -2.52
CA THR A 388 -1.77 30.73 -1.21
C THR A 388 -0.76 29.60 -1.39
N LEU A 389 0.40 29.67 -0.73
CA LEU A 389 1.36 28.56 -0.76
C LEU A 389 0.83 27.41 0.12
N PRO A 390 0.93 26.15 -0.35
CA PRO A 390 0.51 25.00 0.44
C PRO A 390 1.42 24.84 1.67
N ILE A 391 0.81 24.77 2.86
CA ILE A 391 1.55 24.53 4.11
C ILE A 391 1.43 23.05 4.45
N PHE A 392 2.56 22.36 4.45
CA PHE A 392 2.67 21.07 5.13
C PHE A 392 2.95 21.37 6.61
N PRO A 393 2.05 21.01 7.54
CA PRO A 393 2.35 21.07 8.95
C PRO A 393 3.50 20.11 9.25
N GLU A 394 4.47 20.57 10.03
CA GLU A 394 5.51 19.70 10.58
C GLU A 394 4.85 18.62 11.44
N SER A 395 5.26 17.36 11.25
CA SER A 395 4.64 16.23 11.94
C SER A 395 4.74 16.43 13.45
N GLN A 396 3.60 16.58 14.14
CA GLN A 396 3.62 16.56 15.61
C GLN A 396 4.15 15.20 16.04
N PRO A 397 5.26 15.13 16.79
CA PRO A 397 5.72 13.86 17.32
C PRO A 397 4.60 13.26 18.15
N ALA A 398 4.35 11.96 17.97
CA ALA A 398 3.51 11.19 18.89
C ALA A 398 4.00 11.52 20.30
N ARG A 399 3.13 12.14 21.11
CA ARG A 399 3.45 12.66 22.44
C ARG A 399 3.74 11.48 23.38
N GLY A 400 4.93 10.91 23.25
CA GLY A 400 5.52 9.85 24.06
C GLY A 400 6.95 10.28 24.37
N GLY A 401 7.08 11.25 25.28
CA GLY A 401 8.34 11.79 25.73
C GLY A 401 8.18 12.25 27.16
N VAL A 402 8.75 11.46 28.07
CA VAL A 402 8.89 11.73 29.49
C VAL A 402 9.68 13.03 29.68
N GLY A 403 9.18 13.88 30.58
CA GLY A 403 9.81 15.01 31.26
C GLY A 403 11.00 15.72 30.61
N ASP A 404 10.82 17.01 30.31
CA ASP A 404 11.80 17.99 30.78
C ASP A 404 11.06 19.23 31.31
N GLU A 405 11.19 19.46 32.61
CA GLU A 405 10.83 20.69 33.29
C GLU A 405 11.84 21.78 32.92
N ASN A 406 11.39 23.04 32.94
CA ASN A 406 12.19 24.28 32.93
C ASN A 406 12.56 24.88 31.57
N THR A 407 11.63 25.63 30.95
CA THR A 407 12.00 26.94 30.36
C THR A 407 10.78 27.90 30.36
N PRO A 408 10.91 29.14 30.88
CA PRO A 408 9.79 30.06 31.11
C PRO A 408 9.34 30.83 29.84
N PRO A 409 8.15 31.46 29.85
CA PRO A 409 7.50 32.00 28.66
C PRO A 409 7.85 33.46 28.46
N ASP A 410 8.50 33.81 27.34
CA ASP A 410 8.37 35.14 26.72
C ASP A 410 9.06 35.20 25.36
N ALA A 411 8.26 35.35 24.29
CA ALA A 411 8.53 36.21 23.12
C ALA A 411 7.54 35.88 21.99
N ARG A 412 6.49 36.71 21.87
CA ARG A 412 5.72 36.87 20.63
C ARG A 412 6.62 37.43 19.52
N PRO A 413 6.40 37.00 18.27
CA PRO A 413 6.44 37.88 17.12
C PRO A 413 5.02 38.20 16.65
N SER A 414 4.80 39.48 16.44
CA SER A 414 3.57 40.08 15.96
C SER A 414 3.54 40.03 14.43
N LEU A 415 2.47 39.51 13.82
CA LEU A 415 2.17 39.79 12.41
C LEU A 415 0.78 40.40 12.30
N LYS A 416 0.79 41.73 12.18
CA LYS A 416 -0.33 42.58 11.77
C LYS A 416 -0.63 42.30 10.29
N GLY A 417 -1.87 41.95 9.99
CA GLY A 417 -2.36 41.78 8.62
C GLY A 417 -3.87 41.97 8.56
N ARG A 418 -4.28 43.24 8.56
CA ARG A 418 -5.64 43.79 8.54
C ARG A 418 -6.34 43.53 7.19
N VAL A 419 -7.50 42.86 7.20
CA VAL A 419 -8.76 43.14 6.44
C VAL A 419 -9.85 42.31 7.15
N GLY A 420 -10.94 42.77 7.76
CA GLY A 420 -11.69 44.01 7.57
C GLY A 420 -12.92 43.78 6.68
N ARG A 421 -13.97 43.08 7.17
CA ARG A 421 -15.37 43.41 6.85
C ARG A 421 -16.38 42.68 7.75
N ASN A 422 -17.16 43.51 8.44
CA ASN A 422 -18.32 43.18 9.25
C ASN A 422 -19.44 42.59 8.40
N LEU A 423 -20.11 41.54 8.89
CA LEU A 423 -21.52 41.28 8.64
C LEU A 423 -22.13 40.75 9.94
N THR A 424 -22.63 41.69 10.74
CA THR A 424 -23.65 41.44 11.76
C THR A 424 -24.93 40.99 11.06
N ASN A 425 -25.49 39.84 11.44
CA ASN A 425 -26.93 39.64 11.39
C ASN A 425 -27.36 38.69 12.50
N THR A 426 -28.17 39.26 13.37
CA THR A 426 -28.92 38.69 14.49
C THR A 426 -29.75 37.48 14.08
N VAL A 427 -29.67 36.45 14.93
CA VAL A 427 -30.41 35.19 14.85
C VAL A 427 -31.78 35.38 15.51
N SER A 428 -32.86 35.11 14.77
CA SER A 428 -34.19 34.83 15.32
C SER A 428 -34.73 33.53 14.72
N PRO A 429 -35.45 32.67 15.48
CA PRO A 429 -35.59 31.25 15.16
C PRO A 429 -37.03 30.89 14.77
N SER A 430 -37.26 30.49 13.52
CA SER A 430 -38.44 29.68 13.15
C SER A 430 -38.43 29.37 11.66
N GLY A 431 -38.47 28.08 11.29
CA GLY A 431 -38.78 27.64 9.93
C GLY A 431 -37.80 26.62 9.39
N LEU A 432 -38.02 25.35 9.75
CA LEU A 432 -37.39 24.19 9.12
C LEU A 432 -37.99 24.00 7.71
N SER A 433 -37.59 24.83 6.74
CA SER A 433 -37.85 24.57 5.32
C SER A 433 -36.70 23.73 4.76
N LYS A 434 -37.07 22.65 4.06
CA LYS A 434 -36.16 21.72 3.37
C LYS A 434 -35.16 22.51 2.51
N PRO A 435 -33.88 22.09 2.46
CA PRO A 435 -32.87 22.81 1.70
C PRO A 435 -33.29 22.84 0.24
N GLU A 436 -33.57 24.04 -0.25
CA GLU A 436 -33.67 24.30 -1.68
C GLU A 436 -32.37 23.81 -2.33
N ASN A 437 -32.52 23.09 -3.43
CA ASN A 437 -31.45 22.59 -4.28
C ASN A 437 -30.62 23.77 -4.84
N THR A 438 -29.79 24.40 -4.01
CA THR A 438 -28.57 25.00 -4.51
C THR A 438 -27.72 23.82 -4.96
N THR A 439 -27.65 23.61 -6.27
CA THR A 439 -26.60 22.83 -6.93
C THR A 439 -25.27 23.31 -6.36
N SER A 440 -24.80 22.66 -5.30
CA SER A 440 -23.50 22.96 -4.73
C SER A 440 -22.51 22.56 -5.81
N GLY A 441 -21.97 23.55 -6.54
CA GLY A 441 -20.77 23.33 -7.33
C GLY A 441 -19.74 22.76 -6.38
N GLY A 442 -19.55 21.44 -6.43
CA GLY A 442 -18.68 20.73 -5.50
C GLY A 442 -17.32 21.41 -5.54
N LYS A 443 -16.87 21.95 -4.39
CA LYS A 443 -15.56 22.56 -4.28
C LYS A 443 -14.54 21.50 -4.71
N LYS A 444 -13.93 21.69 -5.88
CA LYS A 444 -12.84 20.84 -6.37
C LYS A 444 -11.70 20.98 -5.39
N GLY A 445 -11.54 19.97 -4.53
CA GLY A 445 -10.57 20.00 -3.45
C GLY A 445 -9.37 19.12 -3.76
N ILE A 446 -8.16 19.60 -3.49
CA ILE A 446 -6.94 18.78 -3.61
C ILE A 446 -6.41 18.46 -2.22
N LYS A 447 -6.22 17.17 -1.96
CA LYS A 447 -5.50 16.68 -0.79
C LYS A 447 -4.22 15.99 -1.20
N ALA A 448 -3.15 16.33 -0.51
CA ALA A 448 -1.84 15.72 -0.70
C ALA A 448 -1.26 15.23 0.62
N TYR A 449 -0.56 14.11 0.51
CA TYR A 449 0.12 13.44 1.60
C TYR A 449 1.55 13.13 1.17
N ILE A 450 2.52 13.36 2.06
CA ILE A 450 3.89 12.89 1.88
C ILE A 450 4.15 11.84 2.96
N PHE A 451 4.43 10.62 2.51
CA PHE A 451 4.78 9.53 3.41
C PHE A 451 6.22 9.69 3.89
N PRO A 452 6.50 9.43 5.18
CA PRO A 452 7.85 9.53 5.73
C PRO A 452 8.75 8.40 5.20
N ALA A 453 10.07 8.61 5.25
CA ALA A 453 11.02 7.54 5.02
C ALA A 453 10.76 6.36 6.00
N PRO A 454 10.88 5.09 5.57
CA PRO A 454 11.45 4.62 4.30
C PRO A 454 10.44 4.46 3.15
N ALA A 455 9.28 5.13 3.19
CA ALA A 455 8.31 5.06 2.10
C ALA A 455 8.93 5.42 0.75
N SER A 456 8.49 4.71 -0.28
CA SER A 456 9.15 4.68 -1.57
C SER A 456 8.17 4.45 -2.72
N HIS A 457 8.66 4.25 -3.93
CA HIS A 457 7.82 3.98 -5.09
C HIS A 457 7.05 2.65 -4.99
N ALA A 458 7.40 1.78 -4.03
CA ALA A 458 6.73 0.54 -3.67
C ALA A 458 5.52 0.71 -2.71
N LEU A 459 5.11 1.93 -2.36
CA LEU A 459 4.17 2.17 -1.26
C LEU A 459 2.79 1.49 -1.37
N LEU A 460 2.39 1.09 -2.59
CA LEU A 460 1.16 0.35 -2.87
C LEU A 460 1.15 -1.06 -2.24
N TYR A 461 2.32 -1.67 -2.12
CA TYR A 461 2.46 -3.07 -1.69
C TYR A 461 3.50 -3.28 -0.59
N ASP A 462 4.20 -2.23 -0.15
CA ASP A 462 4.99 -2.28 1.07
C ASP A 462 4.06 -2.41 2.29
N ARG A 463 4.30 -3.45 3.11
CA ARG A 463 3.56 -3.75 4.33
C ARG A 463 3.52 -2.59 5.34
N HIS A 464 4.52 -1.72 5.31
CA HIS A 464 4.61 -0.59 6.24
C HIS A 464 3.75 0.61 5.83
N THR A 465 3.38 0.72 4.54
CA THR A 465 2.67 1.89 4.01
C THR A 465 1.31 1.56 3.41
N CYS A 466 1.08 0.32 2.94
CA CYS A 466 -0.13 -0.03 2.20
C CYS A 466 -1.41 0.14 3.03
N ARG A 467 -1.36 -0.17 4.34
CA ARG A 467 -2.48 0.02 5.28
C ARG A 467 -2.80 1.50 5.50
N THR A 468 -1.78 2.32 5.72
CA THR A 468 -1.94 3.78 5.80
C THR A 468 -2.49 4.35 4.50
N LEU A 469 -1.98 3.92 3.33
CA LEU A 469 -2.52 4.33 2.03
C LEU A 469 -3.99 3.95 1.89
N SER A 470 -4.34 2.71 2.21
CA SER A 470 -5.73 2.23 2.12
C SER A 470 -6.66 3.06 2.99
N GLY A 471 -6.24 3.36 4.24
CA GLY A 471 -7.03 4.19 5.14
C GLY A 471 -7.19 5.63 4.63
N LEU A 472 -6.15 6.23 4.04
CA LEU A 472 -6.25 7.57 3.44
C LEU A 472 -7.22 7.60 2.26
N ILE A 473 -7.23 6.54 1.44
CA ILE A 473 -8.16 6.40 0.31
C ILE A 473 -9.60 6.22 0.81
N GLN A 474 -9.80 5.32 1.78
CA GLN A 474 -11.11 5.07 2.39
C GLN A 474 -11.64 6.28 3.19
N ASP A 475 -10.76 7.14 3.71
CA ASP A 475 -11.15 8.41 4.33
C ASP A 475 -11.52 9.47 3.29
N PHE A 476 -10.83 9.47 2.14
CA PHE A 476 -11.07 10.41 1.06
C PHE A 476 -12.44 10.18 0.39
N PHE A 477 -12.81 8.93 0.14
CA PHE A 477 -14.03 8.60 -0.59
C PHE A 477 -15.33 9.19 0.02
N PRO A 478 -15.72 8.90 1.26
CA PRO A 478 -16.97 9.40 1.80
C PRO A 478 -16.99 10.91 2.05
N LYS A 479 -15.81 11.52 2.25
CA LYS A 479 -15.69 12.95 2.54
C LYS A 479 -15.75 13.83 1.29
N TYR A 480 -15.21 13.35 0.16
CA TYR A 480 -14.99 14.19 -1.01
C TYR A 480 -15.56 13.63 -2.32
N ILE A 481 -15.93 12.34 -2.37
CA ILE A 481 -16.38 11.68 -3.60
C ILE A 481 -17.85 11.26 -3.48
N ASP A 482 -18.15 10.30 -2.60
CA ASP A 482 -19.49 9.76 -2.42
C ASP A 482 -19.61 9.16 -1.02
N PRO A 483 -20.48 9.70 -0.14
CA PRO A 483 -20.69 9.20 1.22
C PRO A 483 -20.98 7.69 1.30
N ARG A 484 -21.59 7.11 0.25
CA ARG A 484 -21.93 5.69 0.18
C ARG A 484 -20.71 4.79 0.08
N LEU A 485 -19.54 5.31 -0.25
CA LEU A 485 -18.26 4.58 -0.26
C LEU A 485 -17.67 4.40 1.16
N SER A 486 -18.36 4.81 2.22
CA SER A 486 -17.98 4.43 3.58
C SER A 486 -18.38 2.99 3.88
N LEU A 487 -17.41 2.10 4.05
CA LEU A 487 -17.66 0.71 4.46
C LEU A 487 -18.45 0.63 5.78
N GLY A 488 -18.16 1.52 6.74
CA GLY A 488 -18.90 1.60 7.99
C GLY A 488 -20.38 1.92 7.78
N TRP A 489 -20.67 2.88 6.90
CA TRP A 489 -22.03 3.25 6.52
C TRP A 489 -22.74 2.13 5.74
N GLN A 490 -22.08 1.51 4.76
CA GLN A 490 -22.65 0.40 3.98
C GLN A 490 -23.03 -0.75 4.89
N LEU A 491 -22.10 -1.17 5.75
CA LEU A 491 -22.39 -2.22 6.71
C LEU A 491 -23.56 -1.80 7.61
N GLN A 492 -23.63 -0.56 8.08
CA GLN A 492 -24.76 -0.08 8.89
C GLN A 492 -26.08 -0.20 8.12
N HIS A 493 -26.12 0.29 6.89
CA HIS A 493 -27.27 0.25 5.98
C HIS A 493 -27.78 -1.18 5.75
N LEU A 494 -26.87 -2.11 5.44
CA LEU A 494 -27.16 -3.54 5.28
C LEU A 494 -27.67 -4.20 6.57
N THR A 495 -27.41 -3.60 7.73
CA THR A 495 -27.92 -4.09 9.03
C THR A 495 -29.17 -3.42 9.54
N THR A 496 -29.83 -2.53 8.80
CA THR A 496 -31.11 -1.91 9.23
C THR A 496 -32.28 -2.93 9.30
N SER A 497 -32.03 -4.21 9.06
CA SER A 497 -32.88 -5.33 9.51
C SER A 497 -33.07 -5.33 11.04
N LYS A 498 -34.26 -4.87 11.45
CA LYS A 498 -34.76 -4.69 12.82
C LYS A 498 -34.81 -5.99 13.64
N LYS A 499 -33.90 -6.16 14.60
CA LYS A 499 -34.10 -6.80 15.93
C LYS A 499 -32.78 -6.75 16.70
N TRP A 500 -32.81 -6.24 17.93
CA TRP A 500 -31.64 -6.15 18.81
C TRP A 500 -31.40 -7.39 19.67
N ASP A 501 -32.23 -8.43 19.56
CA ASP A 501 -31.76 -9.71 20.04
C ASP A 501 -30.64 -10.16 19.10
N VAL A 502 -29.56 -10.67 19.70
CA VAL A 502 -28.30 -10.98 19.02
C VAL A 502 -28.60 -11.54 17.63
N LYS A 503 -28.27 -10.79 16.57
CA LYS A 503 -28.59 -11.17 15.18
C LYS A 503 -28.21 -12.61 14.84
N ASN A 504 -27.23 -13.13 15.58
CA ASN A 504 -26.90 -14.54 15.64
C ASN A 504 -26.50 -14.90 17.10
N LEU A 505 -27.46 -15.36 17.90
CA LEU A 505 -27.27 -15.75 19.29
C LEU A 505 -26.21 -16.85 19.45
N GLU A 506 -26.20 -17.84 18.57
CA GLU A 506 -25.21 -18.92 18.55
C GLU A 506 -23.79 -18.37 18.40
N LYS A 507 -23.59 -17.46 17.45
CA LYS A 507 -22.31 -16.78 17.24
C LYS A 507 -21.88 -16.03 18.50
N TRP A 508 -22.77 -15.31 19.16
CA TRP A 508 -22.42 -14.60 20.41
C TRP A 508 -22.13 -15.55 21.57
N LYS A 509 -22.87 -16.66 21.69
CA LYS A 509 -22.61 -17.69 22.72
C LYS A 509 -21.23 -18.33 22.52
N ALA A 510 -20.84 -18.55 21.27
CA ALA A 510 -19.53 -19.10 20.89
C ALA A 510 -18.34 -18.13 21.12
N ILE A 511 -18.58 -16.83 21.32
CA ILE A 511 -17.50 -15.89 21.67
C ILE A 511 -17.20 -15.97 23.16
N ASP A 512 -15.92 -16.00 23.52
CA ASP A 512 -15.49 -15.93 24.91
C ASP A 512 -16.01 -14.68 25.63
N SER A 513 -16.50 -14.90 26.85
CA SER A 513 -17.08 -13.85 27.68
C SER A 513 -16.12 -12.69 27.92
N VAL A 514 -14.88 -13.00 28.29
CA VAL A 514 -13.81 -12.05 28.65
C VAL A 514 -12.50 -12.58 28.05
N SER A 515 -11.66 -11.69 27.54
CA SER A 515 -10.33 -12.00 27.00
C SER A 515 -9.30 -12.22 28.08
N ASP A 516 -8.09 -12.60 27.67
CA ASP A 516 -6.91 -12.41 28.50
C ASP A 516 -6.63 -10.92 28.76
N VAL A 517 -5.82 -10.64 29.77
CA VAL A 517 -5.41 -9.28 30.14
C VAL A 517 -4.46 -8.72 29.07
N MET A 518 -4.71 -7.48 28.65
CA MET A 518 -3.95 -6.75 27.64
C MET A 518 -3.28 -5.52 28.25
N GLY A 519 -1.96 -5.43 28.08
CA GLY A 519 -1.14 -4.31 28.53
C GLY A 519 -1.27 -3.98 30.02
N ASP A 520 -1.55 -5.00 30.84
CA ASP A 520 -1.80 -4.91 32.29
C ASP A 520 -2.93 -3.93 32.69
N THR A 521 -3.81 -3.58 31.74
CA THR A 521 -4.84 -2.56 31.94
C THR A 521 -6.23 -3.07 31.58
N PHE A 522 -6.37 -3.86 30.51
CA PHE A 522 -7.69 -4.15 29.95
C PHE A 522 -8.01 -5.63 29.85
N VAL A 523 -9.30 -5.93 29.89
CA VAL A 523 -9.89 -7.13 29.28
C VAL A 523 -11.00 -6.70 28.32
N ALA A 524 -10.99 -7.24 27.11
CA ALA A 524 -12.10 -7.09 26.18
C ALA A 524 -13.17 -8.12 26.50
N MET A 525 -14.43 -7.71 26.50
CA MET A 525 -15.55 -8.62 26.78
C MET A 525 -16.69 -8.43 25.79
N LYS A 526 -17.55 -9.45 25.68
CA LYS A 526 -18.85 -9.33 25.00
C LYS A 526 -19.86 -8.69 25.96
N THR A 527 -20.87 -8.00 25.43
CA THR A 527 -21.94 -7.39 26.27
C THR A 527 -22.52 -8.42 27.24
N LEU A 528 -22.95 -8.04 28.44
CA LEU A 528 -23.73 -8.92 29.31
C LEU A 528 -25.18 -8.99 28.81
N ARG A 529 -25.96 -10.00 29.25
CA ARG A 529 -27.40 -10.13 28.94
C ARG A 529 -28.14 -10.59 30.20
N GLU A 530 -29.25 -9.95 30.55
CA GLU A 530 -30.07 -10.34 31.72
C GLU A 530 -30.67 -11.76 31.57
N VAL A 531 -30.94 -12.17 30.33
CA VAL A 531 -31.69 -13.40 29.99
C VAL A 531 -30.83 -14.67 29.91
N ASP A 532 -29.50 -14.56 29.99
CA ASP A 532 -28.62 -15.74 29.95
C ASP A 532 -28.39 -16.29 31.38
N GLU A 533 -27.74 -17.45 31.50
CA GLU A 533 -27.48 -18.05 32.83
C GLU A 533 -26.09 -17.68 33.38
N ILE A 534 -25.08 -17.61 32.49
CA ILE A 534 -23.67 -17.54 32.89
C ILE A 534 -23.10 -16.12 32.75
N HIS A 535 -23.33 -15.45 31.61
CA HIS A 535 -22.73 -14.14 31.30
C HIS A 535 -23.72 -13.00 31.56
N THR A 536 -24.17 -12.92 32.80
CA THR A 536 -25.13 -11.92 33.32
C THR A 536 -24.51 -11.11 34.45
N PRO A 537 -25.05 -9.93 34.83
CA PRO A 537 -24.34 -9.00 35.70
C PRO A 537 -24.00 -9.56 37.09
N ILE A 538 -24.92 -10.31 37.73
CA ILE A 538 -24.70 -10.83 39.09
C ILE A 538 -23.62 -11.93 39.12
N PRO A 539 -23.73 -13.05 38.36
CA PRO A 539 -22.68 -14.06 38.27
C PRO A 539 -21.36 -13.51 37.74
N PHE A 540 -21.41 -12.56 36.79
CA PHE A 540 -20.22 -11.89 36.29
C PHE A 540 -19.51 -11.12 37.40
N ALA A 541 -20.24 -10.28 38.14
CA ALA A 541 -19.64 -9.48 39.19
C ALA A 541 -19.14 -10.34 40.35
N GLN A 542 -19.82 -11.44 40.69
CA GLN A 542 -19.33 -12.42 41.66
C GLN A 542 -18.04 -13.09 41.19
N LYS A 543 -17.97 -13.51 39.92
CA LYS A 543 -16.80 -14.18 39.33
C LYS A 543 -15.59 -13.25 39.21
N TRP A 544 -15.80 -11.99 38.85
CA TRP A 544 -14.74 -11.02 38.55
C TRP A 544 -14.48 -10.02 39.67
N LYS A 545 -15.09 -10.21 40.85
CA LYS A 545 -14.90 -9.37 42.03
C LYS A 545 -13.42 -9.24 42.37
N GLY A 546 -12.92 -8.01 42.48
CA GLY A 546 -11.52 -7.72 42.79
C GLY A 546 -10.53 -7.99 41.65
N ARG A 547 -10.99 -8.46 40.48
CA ARG A 547 -10.20 -8.62 39.26
C ARG A 547 -10.56 -7.57 38.21
N ILE A 548 -11.85 -7.33 38.00
CA ILE A 548 -12.33 -6.22 37.16
C ILE A 548 -12.78 -5.09 38.08
N TYR A 549 -12.17 -3.91 37.91
CA TYR A 549 -12.47 -2.72 38.71
C TYR A 549 -13.68 -1.96 38.17
N ALA A 550 -13.71 -1.76 36.85
CA ALA A 550 -14.77 -1.05 36.16
C ALA A 550 -15.05 -1.67 34.79
N VAL A 551 -16.29 -1.50 34.33
CA VAL A 551 -16.76 -1.88 33.01
C VAL A 551 -17.07 -0.62 32.19
N ILE A 552 -16.41 -0.49 31.04
CA ILE A 552 -16.61 0.58 30.07
C ILE A 552 -17.46 0.05 28.90
N ASP A 553 -18.70 0.48 28.84
CA ASP A 553 -19.64 0.17 27.76
C ASP A 553 -19.51 1.21 26.64
N ILE A 554 -18.92 0.80 25.52
CA ILE A 554 -18.75 1.66 24.34
C ILE A 554 -19.87 1.52 23.29
N SER A 555 -20.93 0.75 23.58
CA SER A 555 -22.05 0.55 22.66
C SER A 555 -22.93 1.82 22.55
N HIS A 556 -23.56 2.04 21.39
CA HIS A 556 -24.43 3.22 21.19
C HIS A 556 -25.73 3.13 22.01
N GLU A 557 -26.39 1.99 21.92
CA GLU A 557 -27.69 1.73 22.54
C GLU A 557 -27.53 1.40 24.03
N SER A 558 -28.62 1.53 24.79
CA SER A 558 -28.65 1.12 26.19
C SER A 558 -28.39 -0.39 26.32
N PRO A 559 -27.67 -0.85 27.37
CA PRO A 559 -27.38 -2.26 27.58
C PRO A 559 -28.64 -3.12 27.77
N VAL A 560 -28.59 -4.41 27.39
CA VAL A 560 -29.60 -5.46 27.66
C VAL A 560 -29.51 -6.03 29.08
N TYR A 561 -28.91 -5.28 29.99
CA TYR A 561 -28.67 -5.70 31.36
C TYR A 561 -28.70 -4.46 32.26
N ASP A 562 -29.03 -4.63 33.53
CA ASP A 562 -29.04 -3.52 34.49
C ASP A 562 -27.62 -3.24 35.03
N PRO A 563 -27.00 -2.08 34.71
CA PRO A 563 -25.66 -1.77 35.19
C PRO A 563 -25.57 -1.62 36.71
N THR A 564 -26.68 -1.29 37.39
CA THR A 564 -26.66 -1.10 38.85
C THR A 564 -26.36 -2.40 39.59
N GLN A 565 -26.57 -3.56 38.96
CA GLN A 565 -26.21 -4.86 39.51
C GLN A 565 -24.68 -5.07 39.58
N LEU A 566 -23.92 -4.50 38.64
CA LEU A 566 -22.45 -4.48 38.68
C LEU A 566 -21.96 -3.58 39.81
N GLU A 567 -22.55 -2.38 39.92
CA GLU A 567 -22.18 -1.37 40.91
C GLU A 567 -22.41 -1.86 42.34
N LYS A 568 -23.56 -2.50 42.61
CA LYS A 568 -23.88 -3.14 43.91
C LYS A 568 -22.85 -4.18 44.33
N SER A 569 -22.17 -4.80 43.37
CA SER A 569 -21.15 -5.82 43.61
C SER A 569 -19.73 -5.25 43.68
N GLY A 570 -19.58 -3.92 43.53
CA GLY A 570 -18.31 -3.19 43.61
C GLY A 570 -17.58 -3.00 42.28
N ILE A 571 -18.23 -3.25 41.14
CA ILE A 571 -17.68 -2.98 39.80
C ILE A 571 -18.30 -1.70 39.25
N GLN A 572 -17.50 -0.65 39.03
CA GLN A 572 -18.02 0.60 38.48
C GLN A 572 -18.50 0.41 37.03
N TYR A 573 -19.50 1.17 36.62
CA TYR A 573 -19.98 1.17 35.23
C TYR A 573 -19.83 2.55 34.60
N HIS A 574 -19.21 2.60 33.42
CA HIS A 574 -19.00 3.84 32.65
C HIS A 574 -19.49 3.65 31.21
N LYS A 575 -20.34 4.55 30.73
CA LYS A 575 -20.87 4.52 29.36
C LYS A 575 -20.13 5.54 28.48
N LEU A 576 -19.65 5.11 27.31
CA LEU A 576 -19.06 5.95 26.26
C LEU A 576 -19.65 5.59 24.89
N PRO A 577 -20.84 6.10 24.55
CA PRO A 577 -21.58 5.62 23.38
C PRO A 577 -20.85 5.95 22.07
N THR A 578 -20.62 4.93 21.24
CA THR A 578 -20.05 5.10 19.89
C THR A 578 -20.91 4.42 18.82
N VAL A 579 -20.81 4.88 17.57
CA VAL A 579 -21.56 4.30 16.45
C VAL A 579 -20.95 2.96 16.01
N SER A 580 -21.80 1.95 15.85
CA SER A 580 -21.38 0.63 15.36
C SER A 580 -20.76 0.71 13.96
N LYS A 581 -19.76 -0.15 13.69
CA LYS A 581 -19.11 -0.34 12.37
C LYS A 581 -18.34 0.85 11.82
N ILE A 582 -18.38 1.99 12.48
CA ILE A 582 -17.56 3.17 12.19
C ILE A 582 -16.39 3.19 13.20
N PRO A 583 -15.14 3.42 12.76
CA PRO A 583 -14.03 3.62 13.68
C PRO A 583 -14.26 4.84 14.59
N PRO A 584 -13.97 4.73 15.90
CA PRO A 584 -14.01 5.87 16.82
C PRO A 584 -13.18 7.07 16.34
N THR A 585 -13.73 8.27 16.53
CA THR A 585 -13.13 9.55 16.19
C THR A 585 -11.95 9.92 17.11
N ILE A 586 -11.27 11.02 16.79
CA ILE A 586 -10.15 11.51 17.61
C ILE A 586 -10.63 11.93 18.99
N ASP A 587 -11.74 12.66 19.05
CA ASP A 587 -12.34 13.13 20.30
C ASP A 587 -12.88 11.97 21.15
N GLU A 588 -13.60 11.00 20.55
CA GLU A 588 -14.08 9.82 21.28
C GLU A 588 -12.93 9.02 21.92
N VAL A 589 -11.82 8.84 21.20
CA VAL A 589 -10.63 8.17 21.75
C VAL A 589 -9.97 9.01 22.83
N ARG A 590 -9.90 10.33 22.70
CA ARG A 590 -9.37 11.22 23.75
C ARG A 590 -10.19 11.09 25.03
N ASP A 591 -11.51 11.06 24.91
CA ASP A 591 -12.42 10.94 26.04
C ASP A 591 -12.31 9.55 26.71
N PHE A 592 -12.17 8.49 25.90
CA PHE A 592 -11.86 7.15 26.40
C PHE A 592 -10.51 7.09 27.13
N VAL A 593 -9.45 7.66 26.56
CA VAL A 593 -8.12 7.71 27.18
C VAL A 593 -8.17 8.49 28.49
N SER A 594 -8.88 9.62 28.54
CA SER A 594 -9.06 10.42 29.76
C SER A 594 -9.76 9.63 30.86
N LEU A 595 -10.86 8.92 30.52
CA LEU A 595 -11.57 8.03 31.42
C LEU A 595 -10.64 6.94 31.99
N VAL A 596 -9.90 6.27 31.12
CA VAL A 596 -9.01 5.16 31.53
C VAL A 596 -7.89 5.65 32.43
N VAL A 597 -7.25 6.79 32.12
CA VAL A 597 -6.18 7.36 32.96
C VAL A 597 -6.70 7.61 34.38
N ARG A 598 -7.87 8.25 34.51
CA ARG A 598 -8.51 8.47 35.82
C ARG A 598 -8.78 7.15 36.55
N LEU A 599 -9.30 6.13 35.86
CA LEU A 599 -9.56 4.82 36.47
C LEU A 599 -8.26 4.08 36.86
N GLU A 600 -7.17 4.22 36.09
CA GLU A 600 -5.87 3.65 36.45
C GLU A 600 -5.27 4.31 37.71
N GLU A 601 -5.49 5.61 37.90
CA GLU A 601 -5.12 6.33 39.13
C GLU A 601 -5.90 5.80 40.34
N GLU A 602 -7.22 5.63 40.21
CA GLU A 602 -8.09 5.03 41.23
C GLU A 602 -7.65 3.60 41.58
N ILE A 603 -7.36 2.76 40.57
CA ILE A 603 -6.86 1.39 40.77
C ILE A 603 -5.50 1.40 41.48
N SER A 604 -4.61 2.33 41.14
CA SER A 604 -3.27 2.38 41.74
C SER A 604 -3.32 2.75 43.21
N ALA A 605 -4.21 3.67 43.60
CA ALA A 605 -4.46 4.01 45.00
C ALA A 605 -4.94 2.81 45.81
N ILE A 606 -5.81 1.97 45.24
CA ILE A 606 -6.33 0.77 45.90
C ILE A 606 -5.30 -0.36 45.91
N SER A 607 -4.53 -0.51 44.82
CA SER A 607 -3.54 -1.57 44.67
C SER A 607 -2.42 -1.47 45.71
N ASN A 608 -2.06 -0.25 46.12
CA ASN A 608 -1.10 -0.02 47.21
C ASN A 608 -1.58 -0.56 48.57
N ALA A 609 -2.88 -0.81 48.75
CA ALA A 609 -3.46 -1.38 49.96
C ALA A 609 -3.74 -2.89 49.85
N LEU A 610 -3.48 -3.51 48.70
CA LEU A 610 -3.71 -4.95 48.51
C LEU A 610 -2.56 -5.78 49.14
N PRO A 611 -2.85 -7.01 49.64
CA PRO A 611 -1.82 -7.93 50.12
C PRO A 611 -0.80 -8.31 49.03
N ASP A 612 0.45 -8.57 49.43
CA ASP A 612 1.50 -9.07 48.54
C ASP A 612 1.03 -10.31 47.76
N GLY A 613 1.14 -10.24 46.43
CA GLY A 613 0.71 -11.30 45.50
C GLY A 613 -0.71 -11.19 44.96
N ALA A 614 -1.51 -10.21 45.40
CA ALA A 614 -2.79 -9.93 44.77
C ALA A 614 -2.60 -9.37 43.33
N LEU A 615 -3.33 -9.92 42.37
CA LEU A 615 -3.33 -9.41 40.99
C LEU A 615 -3.96 -8.02 40.94
N ARG A 616 -3.29 -7.09 40.25
CA ARG A 616 -3.79 -5.74 39.98
C ARG A 616 -5.14 -5.81 39.24
N PRO A 617 -6.18 -5.09 39.73
CA PRO A 617 -7.45 -5.00 39.01
C PRO A 617 -7.31 -4.37 37.62
N VAL A 618 -8.13 -4.82 36.68
CA VAL A 618 -8.14 -4.37 35.27
C VAL A 618 -9.50 -3.79 34.89
N LEU A 619 -9.57 -3.17 33.71
CA LEU A 619 -10.77 -2.55 33.16
C LEU A 619 -11.41 -3.45 32.10
N GLY A 620 -12.70 -3.77 32.27
CA GLY A 620 -13.48 -4.45 31.25
C GLY A 620 -13.96 -3.46 30.19
N VAL A 621 -13.71 -3.72 28.91
CA VAL A 621 -14.22 -2.88 27.81
C VAL A 621 -15.08 -3.73 26.90
N HIS A 622 -16.31 -3.29 26.63
CA HIS A 622 -17.23 -4.06 25.81
C HIS A 622 -17.98 -3.21 24.81
N CYS A 623 -18.21 -3.81 23.64
CA CYS A 623 -19.27 -3.40 22.73
C CYS A 623 -20.27 -4.55 22.65
N HIS A 624 -20.67 -4.98 21.44
CA HIS A 624 -21.51 -6.17 21.29
C HIS A 624 -20.71 -7.47 21.45
N TYR A 625 -19.65 -7.65 20.66
CA TYR A 625 -18.80 -8.84 20.69
C TYR A 625 -17.42 -8.62 21.32
N GLY A 626 -17.00 -7.37 21.51
CA GLY A 626 -15.66 -7.05 22.04
C GLY A 626 -14.52 -7.15 21.03
N PHE A 627 -14.75 -6.94 19.71
CA PHE A 627 -13.71 -7.02 18.67
C PHE A 627 -13.36 -5.66 18.05
N ASN A 628 -14.11 -5.17 17.06
CA ASN A 628 -13.67 -4.02 16.25
C ASN A 628 -13.56 -2.70 17.04
N ARG A 629 -14.66 -2.21 17.61
CA ARG A 629 -14.67 -0.93 18.36
C ARG A 629 -13.85 -1.03 19.65
N THR A 630 -14.02 -2.13 20.38
CA THR A 630 -13.26 -2.42 21.60
C THR A 630 -11.77 -2.46 21.30
N GLY A 631 -11.36 -3.20 20.26
CA GLY A 631 -9.98 -3.26 19.82
C GLY A 631 -9.45 -1.92 19.39
N PHE A 632 -10.22 -1.11 18.67
CA PHE A 632 -9.79 0.24 18.28
C PHE A 632 -9.44 1.12 19.48
N PHE A 633 -10.29 1.15 20.50
CA PHE A 633 -10.03 1.91 21.72
C PHE A 633 -8.86 1.36 22.53
N VAL A 634 -8.82 0.04 22.75
CA VAL A 634 -7.73 -0.61 23.49
C VAL A 634 -6.40 -0.40 22.78
N VAL A 635 -6.32 -0.67 21.48
CA VAL A 635 -5.12 -0.47 20.66
C VAL A 635 -4.68 1.00 20.70
N SER A 636 -5.62 1.94 20.56
CA SER A 636 -5.33 3.38 20.66
C SER A 636 -4.69 3.73 22.00
N TYR A 637 -5.20 3.18 23.11
CA TYR A 637 -4.64 3.39 24.44
C TYR A 637 -3.25 2.77 24.60
N LEU A 638 -3.06 1.53 24.13
CA LEU A 638 -1.76 0.85 24.20
C LEU A 638 -0.67 1.64 23.45
N ILE A 639 -1.02 2.24 22.31
CA ILE A 639 -0.12 3.12 21.55
C ILE A 639 0.14 4.42 22.32
N GLU A 640 -0.92 5.15 22.71
CA GLU A 640 -0.79 6.50 23.28
C GLU A 640 -0.22 6.53 24.71
N LYS A 641 -0.46 5.49 25.51
CA LYS A 641 -0.12 5.47 26.95
C LYS A 641 0.85 4.37 27.36
N LYS A 642 0.91 3.25 26.63
CA LYS A 642 1.80 2.12 26.97
C LYS A 642 2.99 1.97 26.02
N GLY A 643 3.13 2.86 25.04
CA GLY A 643 4.31 2.92 24.16
C GLY A 643 4.39 1.81 23.11
N PHE A 644 3.27 1.14 22.81
CA PHE A 644 3.25 0.10 21.78
C PHE A 644 3.40 0.70 20.38
N SER A 645 4.06 -0.03 19.48
CA SER A 645 3.94 0.25 18.05
C SER A 645 2.53 -0.09 17.55
N VAL A 646 2.11 0.51 16.43
CA VAL A 646 0.77 0.26 15.86
C VAL A 646 0.52 -1.24 15.64
N GLN A 647 1.46 -1.92 14.98
CA GLN A 647 1.36 -3.36 14.74
C GLN A 647 1.44 -4.15 16.04
N GLY A 648 2.37 -3.81 16.95
CA GLY A 648 2.51 -4.52 18.22
C GLY A 648 1.26 -4.43 19.11
N ALA A 649 0.54 -3.30 19.10
CA ALA A 649 -0.71 -3.16 19.82
C ALA A 649 -1.85 -3.97 19.19
N ILE A 650 -1.91 -4.04 17.85
CA ILE A 650 -2.87 -4.87 17.12
C ILE A 650 -2.60 -6.36 17.41
N ASP A 651 -1.34 -6.78 17.35
CA ASP A 651 -0.91 -8.15 17.62
C ASP A 651 -1.24 -8.56 19.06
N GLU A 652 -1.00 -7.67 20.02
CA GLU A 652 -1.35 -7.91 21.43
C GLU A 652 -2.87 -8.07 21.62
N PHE A 653 -3.66 -7.24 20.95
CA PHE A 653 -5.12 -7.37 20.99
C PHE A 653 -5.60 -8.69 20.34
N GLU A 654 -5.02 -9.08 19.20
CA GLU A 654 -5.32 -10.35 18.54
C GLU A 654 -4.93 -11.55 19.40
N ARG A 655 -3.76 -11.51 20.04
CA ARG A 655 -3.27 -12.56 20.92
C ARG A 655 -4.21 -12.80 22.11
N CYS A 656 -4.66 -11.73 22.77
CA CYS A 656 -5.53 -11.84 23.95
C CYS A 656 -7.00 -12.05 23.59
N ARG A 657 -7.46 -11.57 22.43
CA ARG A 657 -8.85 -11.69 21.95
C ARG A 657 -8.90 -12.19 20.50
N PRO A 658 -8.59 -13.47 20.22
CA PRO A 658 -8.59 -13.98 18.85
C PRO A 658 -9.96 -13.85 18.16
N PRO A 659 -10.03 -13.48 16.86
CA PRO A 659 -8.93 -13.21 15.92
C PRO A 659 -8.53 -11.72 15.83
N GLY A 660 -8.76 -10.94 16.90
CA GLY A 660 -8.48 -9.50 16.90
C GLY A 660 -9.53 -8.64 16.19
N ILE A 661 -9.09 -7.49 15.66
CA ILE A 661 -9.95 -6.58 14.89
C ILE A 661 -10.29 -7.23 13.56
N LYS A 662 -11.58 -7.46 13.31
CA LYS A 662 -12.08 -8.22 12.15
C LYS A 662 -12.24 -7.37 10.89
N HIS A 663 -12.49 -6.08 11.06
CA HIS A 663 -12.78 -5.17 9.95
C HIS A 663 -11.52 -4.42 9.52
N GLU A 664 -11.10 -4.57 8.27
CA GLU A 664 -9.86 -3.97 7.76
C GLU A 664 -9.86 -2.45 7.87
N HIS A 665 -10.98 -1.77 7.63
CA HIS A 665 -11.06 -0.31 7.72
C HIS A 665 -10.80 0.24 9.13
N PHE A 666 -11.02 -0.56 10.18
CA PHE A 666 -10.61 -0.19 11.54
C PHE A 666 -9.09 -0.23 11.69
N ILE A 667 -8.45 -1.29 11.15
CA ILE A 667 -6.99 -1.45 11.15
C ILE A 667 -6.34 -0.33 10.33
N ASP A 668 -6.81 -0.11 9.10
CA ASP A 668 -6.30 0.92 8.21
C ASP A 668 -6.40 2.31 8.87
N THR A 669 -7.52 2.59 9.57
CA THR A 669 -7.70 3.84 10.31
C THR A 669 -6.68 4.00 11.45
N LEU A 670 -6.36 2.93 12.19
CA LEU A 670 -5.30 2.95 13.22
C LEU A 670 -3.94 3.28 12.58
N PHE A 671 -3.61 2.66 11.46
CA PHE A 671 -2.38 2.94 10.72
C PHE A 671 -2.32 4.38 10.21
N VAL A 672 -3.43 4.95 9.74
CA VAL A 672 -3.48 6.37 9.34
C VAL A 672 -3.31 7.31 10.53
N ARG A 673 -3.97 6.99 11.65
CA ARG A 673 -3.99 7.82 12.86
C ARG A 673 -2.62 7.89 13.52
N TYR A 674 -1.91 6.77 13.57
CA TYR A 674 -0.63 6.63 14.28
C TYR A 674 0.59 6.50 13.34
N CYS A 675 0.45 6.86 12.06
CA CYS A 675 1.60 6.94 11.12
C CYS A 675 2.52 8.09 11.51
N VAL A 676 3.60 7.78 12.21
CA VAL A 676 4.62 8.75 12.63
C VAL A 676 5.29 9.38 11.40
N GLY A 677 5.27 10.71 11.30
CA GLY A 677 5.94 11.45 10.21
C GLY A 677 5.10 11.66 8.94
N LEU A 678 3.84 11.19 8.89
CA LEU A 678 2.94 11.44 7.76
C LEU A 678 2.61 12.93 7.64
N GLN A 679 3.12 13.60 6.61
CA GLN A 679 2.84 15.01 6.34
C GLN A 679 1.53 15.15 5.55
N ARG A 680 0.69 16.11 5.93
CA ARG A 680 -0.65 16.32 5.34
C ARG A 680 -0.79 17.77 4.88
N ALA A 681 -0.82 18.04 3.58
CA ALA A 681 -1.06 19.41 3.11
C ALA A 681 -2.46 19.90 3.52
N SER A 682 -2.61 21.21 3.73
CA SER A 682 -3.93 21.84 3.78
C SER A 682 -4.74 21.49 2.53
N THR A 683 -6.04 21.21 2.69
CA THR A 683 -6.93 20.96 1.54
C THR A 683 -6.99 22.25 0.72
N LEU A 684 -6.59 22.19 -0.55
CA LEU A 684 -6.75 23.28 -1.50
C LEU A 684 -8.18 23.29 -2.05
#